data_AF-A0A816FWX6-F1
#
_entry.id   AF-A0A816FWX6-F1
#
_cell.length_a   1.000
_cell.length_b   1.000
_cell.length_c   1.000
_cell.angle_alpha   90.00
_cell.angle_beta   90.00
_cell.angle_gamma   90.00
#
_symmetry.space_group_name_H-M   'P 1'
#
loop_
_entity.id
_entity.type
_entity.pdbx_description
1 polymer ?
#
loop_
_entity_poly.entity_id
_entity_poly.type
_entity_poly.pdbx_seq_one_letter_code
_entity_poly.pdbx_strand_id
1 'polypeptide(L)'
;MNIPVSLTFDTIYFEAINESFMISYLDMMTKEQISLIPYQYYVLEGVWLGWIRNQVFSDIRYISMKILLKSKQWNMVDVEKLLLCSIIPRTSQGWLYCERQPLILTKDKICFQRVDGISVDTTTGEIYFLFQPALNPNDGLFDERDVAEVLQNDLTYTYFSLEQPDGDLLYHPFQEMKYKPKTLLNTRYLDTMLHADYLLKMFTTGVEVCAKIPFTIRSIDEGFFQRLPEHLRQKLRPLHEMRNDHKDKKHRTHRFWIQADDTTYEIKQVQNNSNQFSMRVGNVRLRVRKRRLIANNKGILIDDDDENLDEHDSPESQFARAFTENYDEIGKYFPELLRLKELVKLGIILSFIRDAYEILARPVSINSIATYLADWRRRIKYPCATHANESTEYQDCLTWNMVDARDVSSAEEQRVKNEIYQYLESIDQETVDKYTNYICEKYHSSDRYTARSYVKQWLESKENDSLTNFIANSMNNYNKRLLKPIEKMKIKLNDNENVSSTEVNATKFCHWVPAVFHRTSNSSRVYGGLQLSIDIRSGVVPLIPGVCRYNALTLLQNVPKKIIIPEEKHPSTKDFNKTSSLLKDTNSSTNNISNRTYPPKSSETHNNTTKLSEAKQTFEKTDSTSTSTEMPMDFTNFHLLETVKSLLRDYIPENLPEPSPLIQYLKEKYPGNILNQIDTIENAQSNVLIHTAQENSTIKNNTQVVQEVAP
;
A
#
# COMPACT_ATOMS: atom_id res chain seq x y z
N MET A 1 1.13 -5.36 62.77
CA MET A 1 2.02 -6.04 61.80
C MET A 1 1.67 -5.49 60.42
N ASN A 2 2.57 -4.72 59.80
CA ASN A 2 2.41 -4.27 58.41
C ASN A 2 2.95 -5.36 57.50
N ILE A 3 2.10 -6.32 57.15
CA ILE A 3 2.42 -7.27 56.08
C ILE A 3 1.98 -6.59 54.78
N PRO A 4 2.90 -6.25 53.85
CA PRO A 4 2.50 -5.77 52.54
C PRO A 4 1.80 -6.91 51.81
N VAL A 5 0.47 -6.83 51.74
CA VAL A 5 -0.35 -7.78 50.99
C VAL A 5 -0.08 -7.52 49.51
N SER A 6 0.67 -8.42 48.87
CA SER A 6 0.79 -8.48 47.41
C SER A 6 -0.49 -9.09 46.86
N LEU A 7 -1.52 -8.25 46.70
CA LEU A 7 -2.90 -8.59 46.37
C LEU A 7 -3.09 -9.46 45.11
N THR A 8 -2.07 -9.62 44.28
CA THR A 8 -2.07 -10.51 43.11
C THR A 8 -1.88 -11.99 43.45
N PHE A 9 -1.22 -12.34 44.56
CA PHE A 9 -0.97 -13.74 44.96
C PHE A 9 -2.05 -14.32 45.89
N ASP A 10 -2.93 -13.46 46.44
CA ASP A 10 -3.88 -13.81 47.50
C ASP A 10 -5.30 -14.12 47.01
N THR A 11 -5.55 -14.27 45.70
CA THR A 11 -6.88 -14.65 45.19
C THR A 11 -7.42 -15.94 45.79
N ILE A 12 -6.54 -16.91 46.09
CA ILE A 12 -6.89 -18.15 46.83
C ILE A 12 -7.23 -17.83 48.30
N TYR A 13 -6.54 -16.88 48.92
CA TYR A 13 -6.83 -16.42 50.30
C TYR A 13 -8.15 -15.66 50.34
N PHE A 14 -8.49 -14.91 49.30
CA PHE A 14 -9.72 -14.13 49.19
C PHE A 14 -10.95 -14.94 48.78
N GLU A 15 -10.80 -16.04 48.03
CA GLU A 15 -11.88 -17.04 47.90
C GLU A 15 -12.19 -17.72 49.25
N ALA A 16 -11.19 -17.85 50.12
CA ALA A 16 -11.34 -18.46 51.45
C ALA A 16 -11.86 -17.48 52.53
N ILE A 17 -11.69 -16.17 52.33
CA ILE A 17 -12.17 -15.15 53.25
C ILE A 17 -13.61 -14.74 52.90
N ASN A 18 -14.47 -14.65 53.92
CA ASN A 18 -15.87 -14.21 53.79
C ASN A 18 -15.99 -12.87 53.05
N GLU A 19 -16.91 -12.79 52.07
CA GLU A 19 -17.32 -11.58 51.33
C GLU A 19 -17.46 -10.35 52.24
N SER A 20 -17.99 -10.54 53.46
CA SER A 20 -18.16 -9.48 54.45
C SER A 20 -16.84 -8.88 54.95
N PHE A 21 -15.78 -9.69 55.09
CA PHE A 21 -14.46 -9.20 55.48
C PHE A 21 -13.82 -8.42 54.33
N MET A 22 -13.98 -8.88 53.08
CA MET A 22 -13.44 -8.16 51.93
C MET A 22 -14.06 -6.78 51.76
N ILE A 23 -15.39 -6.70 51.85
CA ILE A 23 -16.09 -5.40 51.84
C ILE A 23 -15.60 -4.54 53.02
N SER A 24 -15.49 -5.10 54.22
CA SER A 24 -15.03 -4.36 55.41
C SER A 24 -13.58 -3.89 55.32
N TYR A 25 -12.68 -4.70 54.76
CA TYR A 25 -11.27 -4.36 54.55
C TYR A 25 -11.13 -3.28 53.50
N LEU A 26 -11.81 -3.43 52.37
CA LEU A 26 -11.83 -2.44 51.31
C LEU A 26 -12.46 -1.11 51.82
N ASP A 27 -13.53 -1.15 52.62
CA ASP A 27 -14.14 0.01 53.28
C ASP A 27 -13.20 0.67 54.31
N MET A 28 -12.41 -0.13 55.04
CA MET A 28 -11.39 0.39 55.95
C MET A 28 -10.29 1.13 55.16
N MET A 29 -9.82 0.55 54.06
CA MET A 29 -8.78 1.15 53.21
C MET A 29 -9.23 2.50 52.63
N THR A 30 -10.50 2.63 52.23
CA THR A 30 -11.05 3.92 51.75
C THR A 30 -11.20 4.95 52.87
N LYS A 31 -11.54 4.55 54.10
CA LYS A 31 -11.58 5.43 55.28
C LYS A 31 -10.18 5.93 55.68
N GLU A 32 -9.14 5.13 55.43
CA GLU A 32 -7.74 5.48 55.69
C GLU A 32 -7.07 6.32 54.58
N GLN A 33 -7.84 6.88 53.64
CA GLN A 33 -7.37 7.67 52.49
C GLN A 33 -6.43 6.91 51.54
N ILE A 34 -6.46 5.59 51.53
CA ILE A 34 -5.73 4.80 50.54
C ILE A 34 -6.38 5.02 49.17
N SER A 35 -5.56 5.02 48.11
CA SER A 35 -5.97 5.36 46.75
C SER A 35 -7.31 4.71 46.37
N LEU A 36 -8.31 5.53 46.03
CA LEU A 36 -9.66 5.11 45.60
C LEU A 36 -9.62 4.21 44.35
N ILE A 37 -8.53 4.26 43.58
CA ILE A 37 -8.38 3.55 42.31
C ILE A 37 -8.25 2.03 42.51
N PRO A 38 -7.26 1.50 43.26
CA PRO A 38 -7.17 0.09 43.61
C PRO A 38 -8.49 -0.49 44.15
N TYR A 39 -9.13 0.19 45.12
CA TYR A 39 -10.40 -0.27 45.70
C TYR A 39 -11.45 -0.52 44.62
N GLN A 40 -11.71 0.46 43.76
CA GLN A 40 -12.79 0.38 42.77
C GLN A 40 -12.48 -0.61 41.65
N TYR A 41 -11.19 -0.79 41.35
CA TYR A 41 -10.76 -1.84 40.43
C TYR A 41 -11.02 -3.24 41.01
N TYR A 42 -10.65 -3.50 42.27
CA TYR A 42 -10.89 -4.80 42.89
C TYR A 42 -12.37 -5.09 43.10
N VAL A 43 -13.21 -4.09 43.35
CA VAL A 43 -14.67 -4.29 43.36
C VAL A 43 -15.18 -4.68 41.97
N LEU A 44 -14.67 -4.06 40.89
CA LEU A 44 -15.00 -4.43 39.52
C LEU A 44 -14.59 -5.88 39.20
N GLU A 45 -13.34 -6.24 39.49
CA GLU A 45 -12.84 -7.62 39.34
C GLU A 45 -13.64 -8.60 40.21
N GLY A 46 -13.96 -8.18 41.43
CA GLY A 46 -14.98 -8.68 42.36
C GLY A 46 -16.26 -9.16 41.69
N VAL A 47 -16.93 -8.21 41.06
CA VAL A 47 -18.23 -8.45 40.43
C VAL A 47 -18.09 -9.21 39.12
N TRP A 48 -16.96 -9.02 38.41
CA TRP A 48 -16.65 -9.70 37.16
C TRP A 48 -16.48 -11.21 37.36
N LEU A 49 -15.63 -11.62 38.30
CA LEU A 49 -15.32 -13.03 38.57
C LEU A 49 -16.38 -13.74 39.43
N GLY A 50 -17.34 -13.00 40.00
CA GLY A 50 -18.50 -13.57 40.73
C GLY A 50 -18.27 -13.87 42.22
N TRP A 51 -17.11 -13.53 42.75
CA TRP A 51 -16.75 -13.53 44.18
C TRP A 51 -17.38 -12.38 44.98
N ILE A 52 -17.77 -11.25 44.36
CA ILE A 52 -18.67 -10.26 44.97
C ILE A 52 -20.06 -10.41 44.36
N ARG A 53 -21.06 -10.70 45.18
CA ARG A 53 -22.45 -10.95 44.77
C ARG A 53 -23.31 -9.73 45.09
N ASN A 54 -24.54 -9.70 44.57
CA ASN A 54 -25.52 -8.62 44.83
C ASN A 54 -25.18 -7.22 44.28
N GLN A 55 -24.15 -7.09 43.44
CA GLN A 55 -23.82 -5.84 42.75
C GLN A 55 -24.13 -5.93 41.26
N VAL A 56 -24.60 -4.84 40.67
CA VAL A 56 -24.88 -4.75 39.24
C VAL A 56 -23.58 -4.42 38.51
N PHE A 57 -23.12 -5.34 37.64
CA PHE A 57 -21.84 -5.20 36.94
C PHE A 57 -21.72 -3.90 36.12
N SER A 58 -22.79 -3.48 35.44
CA SER A 58 -22.79 -2.23 34.66
C SER A 58 -22.48 -1.00 35.51
N ASP A 59 -23.01 -0.97 36.73
CA ASP A 59 -22.92 0.18 37.62
C ASP A 59 -21.51 0.28 38.21
N ILE A 60 -20.97 -0.85 38.65
CA ILE A 60 -19.60 -0.94 39.14
C ILE A 60 -18.61 -0.62 38.02
N ARG A 61 -18.78 -1.18 36.82
CA ARG A 61 -17.94 -0.87 35.65
C ARG A 61 -17.94 0.63 35.36
N TYR A 62 -19.11 1.26 35.34
CA TYR A 62 -19.23 2.71 35.11
C TYR A 62 -18.50 3.53 36.18
N ILE A 63 -18.63 3.17 37.46
CA ILE A 63 -17.94 3.84 38.56
C ILE A 63 -16.42 3.70 38.43
N SER A 64 -15.92 2.49 38.20
CA SER A 64 -14.48 2.23 38.03
C SER A 64 -13.92 2.98 36.83
N MET A 65 -14.65 3.01 35.71
CA MET A 65 -14.28 3.78 34.52
C MET A 65 -14.10 5.27 34.82
N LYS A 66 -15.04 5.89 35.53
CA LYS A 66 -14.95 7.32 35.90
C LYS A 66 -13.74 7.62 36.77
N ILE A 67 -13.41 6.74 37.70
CA ILE A 67 -12.33 6.94 38.67
C ILE A 67 -10.97 6.76 38.00
N LEU A 68 -10.84 5.75 37.13
CA LEU A 68 -9.64 5.52 36.31
C LEU A 68 -9.39 6.69 35.35
N LEU A 69 -10.41 7.17 34.62
CA LEU A 69 -10.25 8.34 33.74
C LEU A 69 -9.85 9.60 34.50
N LYS A 70 -10.46 9.87 35.66
CA LYS A 70 -10.13 11.03 36.49
C LYS A 70 -8.65 11.04 36.90
N SER A 71 -8.05 9.86 37.12
CA SER A 71 -6.63 9.72 37.44
C SER A 71 -5.69 10.16 36.30
N LYS A 72 -6.18 10.10 35.05
CA LYS A 72 -5.49 10.53 33.83
C LYS A 72 -5.90 11.93 33.37
N GLN A 73 -6.71 12.65 34.15
CA GLN A 73 -7.30 13.95 33.78
C GLN A 73 -8.23 13.86 32.56
N TRP A 74 -8.82 12.70 32.32
CA TRP A 74 -9.84 12.48 31.30
C TRP A 74 -11.22 12.28 31.94
N ASN A 75 -12.25 12.29 31.12
CA ASN A 75 -13.62 12.05 31.51
C ASN A 75 -14.35 11.15 30.49
N MET A 76 -15.58 10.73 30.83
CA MET A 76 -16.36 9.80 30.01
C MET A 76 -16.73 10.38 28.63
N VAL A 77 -16.87 11.71 28.51
CA VAL A 77 -17.17 12.38 27.24
C VAL A 77 -15.99 12.27 26.29
N ASP A 78 -14.76 12.29 26.79
CA ASP A 78 -13.56 12.12 25.96
C ASP A 78 -13.53 10.74 25.30
N VAL A 79 -13.94 9.69 26.04
CA VAL A 79 -14.07 8.32 25.52
C VAL A 79 -15.23 8.21 24.52
N GLU A 80 -16.38 8.83 24.82
CA GLU A 80 -17.54 8.85 23.92
C GLU A 80 -17.20 9.53 22.59
N LYS A 81 -16.49 10.68 22.62
CA LYS A 81 -16.00 11.37 21.42
C LYS A 81 -15.11 10.46 20.56
N LEU A 82 -14.28 9.62 21.19
CA LEU A 82 -13.41 8.68 20.47
C LEU A 82 -14.20 7.55 19.78
N LEU A 83 -15.28 7.04 20.40
CA LEU A 83 -16.11 5.98 19.82
C LEU A 83 -17.18 6.48 18.84
N LEU A 84 -17.64 7.72 18.97
CA LEU A 84 -18.57 8.39 18.06
C LEU A 84 -17.85 8.89 16.80
N CYS A 85 -17.12 7.96 16.18
CA CYS A 85 -16.46 8.12 14.90
C CYS A 85 -17.43 8.69 13.86
N SER A 86 -17.00 9.76 13.17
CA SER A 86 -17.85 10.52 12.26
C SER A 86 -18.31 9.74 11.03
N ILE A 87 -17.59 8.68 10.63
CA ILE A 87 -17.89 7.91 9.42
C ILE A 87 -18.79 6.70 9.66
N ILE A 88 -18.92 6.21 10.90
CA ILE A 88 -19.69 5.00 11.19
C ILE A 88 -21.08 5.38 11.71
N PRO A 89 -22.17 5.02 11.00
CA PRO A 89 -23.52 5.31 11.44
C PRO A 89 -23.88 4.47 12.68
N ARG A 90 -24.44 5.16 13.68
CA ARG A 90 -24.93 4.57 14.93
C ARG A 90 -26.35 5.03 15.22
N THR A 91 -27.06 4.24 16.01
CA THR A 91 -28.36 4.62 16.55
C THR A 91 -28.23 5.82 17.47
N SER A 92 -29.35 6.49 17.79
CA SER A 92 -29.38 7.56 18.79
C SER A 92 -28.86 7.13 20.17
N GLN A 93 -28.88 5.82 20.46
CA GLN A 93 -28.37 5.26 21.70
C GLN A 93 -26.88 4.89 21.64
N GLY A 94 -26.21 4.95 20.48
CA GLY A 94 -24.78 4.62 20.33
C GLY A 94 -24.50 3.19 19.86
N TRP A 95 -25.53 2.38 19.67
CA TRP A 95 -25.42 1.03 19.10
C TRP A 95 -25.20 1.05 17.59
N LEU A 96 -24.58 -0.01 17.07
CA LEU A 96 -24.63 -0.30 15.64
C LEU A 96 -26.05 -0.74 15.26
N TYR A 97 -26.52 -0.30 14.09
CA TYR A 97 -27.79 -0.75 13.51
C TYR A 97 -27.81 -2.27 13.24
N CYS A 98 -28.97 -2.91 13.21
CA CYS A 98 -29.08 -4.32 12.80
C CYS A 98 -29.09 -4.52 11.27
N GLU A 99 -29.25 -3.43 10.51
CA GLU A 99 -29.23 -3.44 9.05
C GLU A 99 -27.92 -2.87 8.51
N ARG A 100 -27.56 -3.20 7.25
CA ARG A 100 -26.44 -2.55 6.55
C ARG A 100 -26.72 -1.05 6.49
N GLN A 101 -25.72 -0.26 6.88
CA GLN A 101 -25.76 1.19 6.74
C GLN A 101 -24.56 1.65 5.92
N PRO A 102 -24.73 2.67 5.06
CA PRO A 102 -23.61 3.26 4.31
C PRO A 102 -22.68 4.05 5.24
N LEU A 103 -21.43 4.21 4.82
CA LEU A 103 -20.50 5.11 5.51
C LEU A 103 -20.97 6.56 5.40
N ILE A 104 -20.78 7.34 6.47
CA ILE A 104 -21.08 8.77 6.49
C ILE A 104 -19.90 9.52 5.84
N LEU A 105 -19.91 9.56 4.51
CA LEU A 105 -18.97 10.34 3.70
C LEU A 105 -19.51 11.77 3.45
N THR A 106 -18.70 12.62 2.83
CA THR A 106 -19.08 14.02 2.57
C THR A 106 -20.28 14.10 1.62
N LYS A 107 -21.42 14.63 2.09
CA LYS A 107 -22.74 14.52 1.44
C LYS A 107 -22.88 15.17 0.06
N ASP A 108 -21.92 15.99 -0.37
CA ASP A 108 -21.99 16.73 -1.65
C ASP A 108 -20.83 16.40 -2.60
N LYS A 109 -20.07 15.33 -2.30
CA LYS A 109 -18.87 14.97 -3.06
C LYS A 109 -19.00 13.60 -3.71
N ILE A 110 -18.26 13.43 -4.81
CA ILE A 110 -18.10 12.13 -5.45
C ILE A 110 -17.46 11.18 -4.45
N CYS A 111 -18.17 10.08 -4.17
CA CYS A 111 -17.65 8.98 -3.38
C CYS A 111 -17.13 7.90 -4.32
N PHE A 112 -16.07 7.22 -3.89
CA PHE A 112 -15.37 6.22 -4.65
C PHE A 112 -15.55 4.85 -4.00
N GLN A 113 -15.73 3.82 -4.83
CA GLN A 113 -15.82 2.43 -4.39
C GLN A 113 -14.49 1.70 -4.50
N ARG A 114 -13.55 2.19 -5.34
CA ARG A 114 -12.27 1.52 -5.56
C ARG A 114 -11.17 2.45 -6.03
N VAL A 115 -9.96 2.17 -5.57
CA VAL A 115 -8.68 2.66 -6.09
C VAL A 115 -8.12 1.63 -7.06
N ASP A 116 -7.87 2.05 -8.29
CA ASP A 116 -7.25 1.22 -9.33
C ASP A 116 -5.78 1.54 -9.56
N GLY A 117 -5.33 2.75 -9.22
CA GLY A 117 -3.94 3.15 -9.38
C GLY A 117 -3.77 4.62 -9.74
N ILE A 118 -2.72 4.92 -10.49
CA ILE A 118 -2.43 6.25 -11.02
C ILE A 118 -2.02 6.18 -12.49
N SER A 119 -2.09 7.33 -13.15
CA SER A 119 -1.48 7.54 -14.43
C SER A 119 -0.73 8.85 -14.47
N VAL A 120 0.46 8.84 -15.06
CA VAL A 120 1.39 9.97 -15.07
C VAL A 120 1.65 10.36 -16.51
N ASP A 121 1.46 11.65 -16.79
CA ASP A 121 1.91 12.26 -18.04
C ASP A 121 3.42 12.52 -17.93
N THR A 122 4.22 11.85 -18.76
CA THR A 122 5.67 11.95 -18.73
C THR A 122 6.17 13.28 -19.28
N THR A 123 5.36 14.03 -20.04
CA THR A 123 5.76 15.35 -20.56
C THR A 123 5.58 16.42 -19.50
N THR A 124 4.43 16.42 -18.82
CA THR A 124 4.03 17.47 -17.88
C THR A 124 4.34 17.14 -16.42
N GLY A 125 4.48 15.84 -16.08
CA GLY A 125 4.58 15.33 -14.72
C GLY A 125 3.24 15.27 -13.99
N GLU A 126 2.12 15.56 -14.68
CA GLU A 126 0.81 15.53 -14.05
C GLU A 126 0.40 14.10 -13.67
N ILE A 127 -0.15 13.97 -12.46
CA ILE A 127 -0.60 12.70 -11.92
C ILE A 127 -2.12 12.69 -11.87
N TYR A 128 -2.68 11.61 -12.38
CA TYR A 128 -4.11 11.32 -12.40
C TYR A 128 -4.38 10.09 -11.56
N PHE A 129 -5.22 10.21 -10.54
CA PHE A 129 -5.74 9.05 -9.84
C PHE A 129 -6.74 8.30 -10.72
N LEU A 130 -6.64 6.98 -10.69
CA LEU A 130 -7.54 6.06 -11.36
C LEU A 130 -8.49 5.50 -10.31
N PHE A 131 -9.68 6.08 -10.21
CA PHE A 131 -10.69 5.68 -9.23
C PHE A 131 -11.95 5.18 -9.93
N GLN A 132 -12.61 4.22 -9.31
CA GLN A 132 -13.96 3.83 -9.68
C GLN A 132 -14.95 4.60 -8.81
N PRO A 133 -15.78 5.50 -9.38
CA PRO A 133 -16.84 6.16 -8.63
C PRO A 133 -17.89 5.15 -8.18
N ALA A 134 -18.49 5.39 -7.02
CA ALA A 134 -19.60 4.58 -6.55
C ALA A 134 -20.85 4.87 -7.40
N LEU A 135 -21.49 3.82 -7.93
CA LEU A 135 -22.73 3.97 -8.71
C LEU A 135 -23.89 4.46 -7.84
N ASN A 136 -23.96 3.95 -6.60
CA ASN A 136 -24.86 4.43 -5.57
C ASN A 136 -24.03 5.12 -4.48
N PRO A 137 -24.49 6.25 -3.92
CA PRO A 137 -23.82 6.91 -2.79
C PRO A 137 -23.58 5.97 -1.60
N ASN A 138 -24.48 5.00 -1.41
CA ASN A 138 -24.41 4.02 -0.31
C ASN A 138 -23.28 2.99 -0.46
N ASP A 139 -22.68 2.88 -1.64
CA ASP A 139 -21.58 1.97 -1.93
C ASP A 139 -20.21 2.67 -1.91
N GLY A 140 -20.20 3.97 -1.59
CA GLY A 140 -18.98 4.74 -1.39
C GLY A 140 -18.16 4.23 -0.21
N LEU A 141 -16.87 3.96 -0.45
CA LEU A 141 -15.92 3.53 0.57
C LEU A 141 -14.99 4.66 1.01
N PHE A 142 -14.64 5.58 0.12
CA PHE A 142 -13.78 6.72 0.42
C PHE A 142 -14.14 7.95 -0.43
N ASP A 143 -13.66 9.13 -0.04
CA ASP A 143 -13.87 10.38 -0.77
C ASP A 143 -12.55 11.17 -0.96
N GLU A 144 -12.61 12.35 -1.58
CA GLU A 144 -11.43 13.20 -1.84
C GLU A 144 -10.67 13.58 -0.56
N ARG A 145 -11.36 13.71 0.57
CA ARG A 145 -10.72 14.07 1.83
C ARG A 145 -9.92 12.90 2.38
N ASP A 146 -10.32 11.65 2.13
CA ASP A 146 -9.51 10.48 2.48
C ASP A 146 -8.21 10.45 1.68
N VAL A 147 -8.27 10.79 0.37
CA VAL A 147 -7.08 10.92 -0.49
C VAL A 147 -6.14 12.01 0.06
N ALA A 148 -6.67 13.18 0.42
CA ALA A 148 -5.87 14.24 1.01
C ALA A 148 -5.28 13.85 2.38
N GLU A 149 -6.04 13.16 3.23
CA GLU A 149 -5.55 12.69 4.53
C GLU A 149 -4.38 11.71 4.35
N VAL A 150 -4.44 10.78 3.40
CA VAL A 150 -3.31 9.86 3.12
C VAL A 150 -2.08 10.61 2.61
N LEU A 151 -2.25 11.48 1.61
CA LEU A 151 -1.14 12.20 0.97
C LEU A 151 -0.49 13.25 1.90
N GLN A 152 -1.28 14.02 2.65
CA GLN A 152 -0.77 15.11 3.48
C GLN A 152 -0.15 14.63 4.79
N ASN A 153 -0.59 13.48 5.30
CA ASN A 153 -0.09 12.89 6.55
C ASN A 153 0.97 11.80 6.33
N ASP A 154 1.43 11.62 5.09
CA ASP A 154 2.42 10.62 4.66
C ASP A 154 2.09 9.18 5.10
N LEU A 155 0.84 8.75 4.85
CA LEU A 155 0.34 7.46 5.34
C LEU A 155 0.67 6.31 4.37
N THR A 156 1.96 6.01 4.22
CA THR A 156 2.47 4.89 3.40
C THR A 156 2.33 3.52 4.08
N TYR A 157 2.45 3.49 5.40
CA TYR A 157 2.17 2.32 6.24
C TYR A 157 1.35 2.74 7.45
N THR A 158 0.54 1.82 7.99
CA THR A 158 -0.16 2.08 9.26
C THR A 158 -0.17 0.85 10.17
N TYR A 159 -0.11 1.11 11.47
CA TYR A 159 -0.23 0.13 12.55
C TYR A 159 -1.24 0.64 13.56
N PHE A 160 -2.03 -0.25 14.11
CA PHE A 160 -3.01 0.02 15.15
C PHE A 160 -3.11 -1.16 16.10
N SER A 161 -3.35 -0.92 17.39
CA SER A 161 -3.69 -1.95 18.36
C SER A 161 -4.51 -1.39 19.52
N LEU A 162 -5.34 -2.23 20.13
CA LEU A 162 -5.93 -1.97 21.45
C LEU A 162 -5.28 -2.92 22.47
N GLU A 163 -4.42 -2.34 23.31
CA GLU A 163 -3.65 -3.07 24.32
C GLU A 163 -4.24 -2.89 25.73
N GLN A 164 -3.74 -3.66 26.69
CA GLN A 164 -4.04 -3.43 28.11
C GLN A 164 -3.38 -2.11 28.58
N PRO A 165 -4.12 -1.16 29.19
CA PRO A 165 -3.53 0.11 29.63
C PRO A 165 -2.56 -0.02 30.80
N ASP A 166 -2.80 -1.02 31.66
CA ASP A 166 -2.02 -1.26 32.87
C ASP A 166 -1.84 -2.77 33.04
N GLY A 167 -0.59 -3.23 32.98
CA GLY A 167 -0.23 -4.65 33.08
C GLY A 167 -0.57 -5.27 34.44
N ASP A 168 -0.63 -4.45 35.50
CA ASP A 168 -0.96 -4.91 36.85
C ASP A 168 -2.48 -5.12 37.02
N LEU A 169 -3.28 -4.50 36.15
CA LEU A 169 -4.75 -4.52 36.20
C LEU A 169 -5.34 -5.40 35.09
N LEU A 170 -5.31 -6.72 35.30
CA LEU A 170 -5.70 -7.76 34.34
C LEU A 170 -7.09 -7.61 33.69
N TYR A 171 -8.08 -7.07 34.39
CA TYR A 171 -9.47 -6.86 33.94
C TYR A 171 -9.81 -5.38 33.82
N HIS A 172 -8.87 -4.59 33.29
CA HIS A 172 -9.06 -3.17 33.09
C HIS A 172 -10.33 -2.90 32.23
N PRO A 173 -11.24 -2.00 32.65
CA PRO A 173 -12.48 -1.73 31.91
C PRO A 173 -12.27 -0.97 30.60
N PHE A 174 -11.02 -0.57 30.31
CA PHE A 174 -10.59 0.05 29.06
C PHE A 174 -9.47 -0.74 28.40
N GLN A 175 -9.35 -0.57 27.08
CA GLN A 175 -8.15 -0.85 26.30
C GLN A 175 -7.53 0.46 25.82
N GLU A 176 -6.21 0.49 25.68
CA GLU A 176 -5.45 1.63 25.22
C GLU A 176 -5.15 1.51 23.73
N MET A 177 -5.54 2.54 22.98
CA MET A 177 -5.28 2.68 21.57
C MET A 177 -3.81 3.07 21.32
N LYS A 178 -3.10 2.23 20.58
CA LYS A 178 -1.74 2.47 20.11
C LYS A 178 -1.73 2.46 18.59
N TYR A 179 -1.08 3.44 17.97
CA TYR A 179 -1.06 3.56 16.51
C TYR A 179 0.23 4.20 16.00
N LYS A 180 0.58 3.90 14.75
CA LYS A 180 1.68 4.52 14.01
C LYS A 180 1.33 4.65 12.52
N PRO A 181 1.81 5.70 11.82
CA PRO A 181 2.54 6.85 12.35
C PRO A 181 1.67 7.76 13.23
N LYS A 182 2.29 8.65 14.02
CA LYS A 182 1.56 9.62 14.88
C LYS A 182 0.67 10.57 14.06
N THR A 183 0.98 10.77 12.79
CA THR A 183 0.19 11.58 11.84
C THR A 183 -1.19 10.98 11.53
N LEU A 184 -1.47 9.75 11.97
CA LEU A 184 -2.82 9.17 11.94
C LEU A 184 -3.81 9.85 12.90
N LEU A 185 -3.33 10.54 13.93
CA LEU A 185 -4.20 11.21 14.89
C LEU A 185 -5.16 12.17 14.17
N ASN A 186 -6.44 12.12 14.52
CA ASN A 186 -7.51 12.93 13.94
C ASN A 186 -7.79 12.68 12.43
N THR A 187 -7.44 11.50 11.92
CA THR A 187 -7.79 11.08 10.55
C THR A 187 -8.99 10.14 10.56
N ARG A 188 -9.78 10.15 9.47
CA ARG A 188 -10.83 9.15 9.26
C ARG A 188 -10.24 7.75 8.99
N TYR A 189 -8.94 7.68 8.68
CA TYR A 189 -8.21 6.42 8.60
C TYR A 189 -8.08 5.77 9.98
N LEU A 190 -7.57 6.49 10.99
CA LEU A 190 -7.47 5.98 12.36
C LEU A 190 -8.83 5.53 12.92
N ASP A 191 -9.85 6.33 12.68
CA ASP A 191 -11.26 6.01 12.97
C ASP A 191 -11.71 4.68 12.35
N THR A 192 -11.38 4.45 11.08
CA THR A 192 -11.68 3.19 10.36
C THR A 192 -10.94 2.02 10.99
N MET A 193 -9.65 2.20 11.32
CA MET A 193 -8.81 1.19 11.96
C MET A 193 -9.36 0.82 13.34
N LEU A 194 -9.68 1.81 14.17
CA LEU A 194 -10.32 1.60 15.48
C LEU A 194 -11.59 0.78 15.32
N HIS A 195 -12.49 1.17 14.43
CA HIS A 195 -13.77 0.45 14.29
C HIS A 195 -13.60 -0.98 13.78
N ALA A 196 -12.71 -1.20 12.81
CA ALA A 196 -12.49 -2.53 12.24
C ALA A 196 -11.92 -3.52 13.27
N ASP A 197 -10.95 -3.10 14.10
CA ASP A 197 -10.45 -3.93 15.18
C ASP A 197 -11.48 -4.11 16.30
N TYR A 198 -12.26 -3.07 16.61
CA TYR A 198 -13.35 -3.19 17.59
C TYR A 198 -14.41 -4.19 17.15
N LEU A 199 -14.81 -4.17 15.86
CA LEU A 199 -15.68 -5.20 15.28
C LEU A 199 -15.10 -6.60 15.44
N LEU A 200 -13.83 -6.80 15.08
CA LEU A 200 -13.16 -8.09 15.21
C LEU A 200 -13.21 -8.61 16.66
N LYS A 201 -12.98 -7.72 17.64
CA LYS A 201 -13.13 -8.04 19.07
C LYS A 201 -14.56 -8.36 19.47
N MET A 202 -15.56 -7.64 18.94
CA MET A 202 -16.97 -7.94 19.22
C MET A 202 -17.39 -9.29 18.62
N PHE A 203 -16.98 -9.60 17.39
CA PHE A 203 -17.22 -10.91 16.77
C PHE A 203 -16.60 -12.06 17.56
N THR A 204 -15.32 -11.92 17.95
CA THR A 204 -14.61 -12.97 18.69
C THR A 204 -15.19 -13.20 20.08
N THR A 205 -15.58 -12.14 20.79
CA THR A 205 -16.10 -12.23 22.17
C THR A 205 -17.59 -12.52 22.25
N GLY A 206 -18.38 -12.17 21.22
CA GLY A 206 -19.83 -12.24 21.24
C GLY A 206 -20.51 -11.08 21.98
N VAL A 207 -19.77 -10.00 22.28
CA VAL A 207 -20.30 -8.83 22.99
C VAL A 207 -20.19 -7.57 22.12
N GLU A 208 -21.28 -6.83 21.99
CA GLU A 208 -21.29 -5.48 21.44
C GLU A 208 -21.16 -4.45 22.58
N VAL A 209 -20.36 -3.40 22.36
CA VAL A 209 -20.22 -2.27 23.29
C VAL A 209 -20.87 -1.03 22.69
N CYS A 210 -21.73 -0.38 23.46
CA CYS A 210 -22.35 0.88 23.11
C CYS A 210 -21.32 2.00 23.03
N ALA A 211 -21.40 2.86 22.01
CA ALA A 211 -20.50 4.01 21.87
C ALA A 211 -20.86 5.19 22.79
N LYS A 212 -22.04 5.19 23.42
CA LYS A 212 -22.48 6.25 24.32
C LYS A 212 -22.35 5.87 25.78
N ILE A 213 -22.14 6.86 26.63
CA ILE A 213 -22.12 6.72 28.09
C ILE A 213 -23.46 6.08 28.54
N PRO A 214 -23.46 5.03 29.40
CA PRO A 214 -22.36 4.51 30.21
C PRO A 214 -21.57 3.34 29.57
N PHE A 215 -21.56 3.26 28.23
CA PHE A 215 -20.90 2.23 27.43
C PHE A 215 -21.43 0.83 27.75
N THR A 216 -22.75 0.69 27.82
CA THR A 216 -23.42 -0.58 28.08
C THR A 216 -22.98 -1.67 27.11
N ILE A 217 -23.10 -2.93 27.53
CA ILE A 217 -22.76 -4.11 26.73
C ILE A 217 -24.00 -4.96 26.48
N ARG A 218 -24.08 -5.61 25.32
CA ARG A 218 -25.15 -6.56 24.96
C ARG A 218 -24.59 -7.72 24.14
N SER A 219 -25.38 -8.79 23.98
CA SER A 219 -25.01 -9.85 23.02
C SER A 219 -24.99 -9.30 21.59
N ILE A 220 -24.03 -9.75 20.77
CA ILE A 220 -24.00 -9.37 19.35
C ILE A 220 -25.23 -9.91 18.60
N ASP A 221 -25.85 -11.00 19.06
CA ASP A 221 -27.06 -11.60 18.44
C ASP A 221 -28.28 -10.68 18.51
N GLU A 222 -28.34 -9.84 19.54
CA GLU A 222 -29.36 -8.79 19.70
C GLU A 222 -29.03 -7.53 18.90
N GLY A 223 -27.84 -7.48 18.31
CA GLY A 223 -27.25 -6.27 17.74
C GLY A 223 -26.76 -6.44 16.31
N PHE A 224 -25.56 -5.93 16.03
CA PHE A 224 -25.05 -5.84 14.67
C PHE A 224 -24.88 -7.20 13.97
N PHE A 225 -24.82 -8.31 14.70
CA PHE A 225 -24.65 -9.64 14.10
C PHE A 225 -25.84 -10.02 13.21
N GLN A 226 -27.03 -9.44 13.48
CA GLN A 226 -28.22 -9.58 12.64
C GLN A 226 -28.05 -9.01 11.22
N ARG A 227 -27.03 -8.17 10.99
CA ARG A 227 -26.68 -7.69 9.64
C ARG A 227 -26.23 -8.82 8.74
N LEU A 228 -25.62 -9.85 9.31
CA LEU A 228 -25.04 -10.93 8.54
C LEU A 228 -26.10 -11.94 8.11
N PRO A 229 -25.98 -12.49 6.90
CA PRO A 229 -26.78 -13.62 6.47
C PRO A 229 -26.46 -14.85 7.33
N GLU A 230 -27.43 -15.77 7.40
CA GLU A 230 -27.38 -16.93 8.28
C GLU A 230 -26.10 -17.76 8.13
N HIS A 231 -25.64 -17.99 6.90
CA HIS A 231 -24.44 -18.78 6.66
C HIS A 231 -23.16 -18.12 7.20
N LEU A 232 -23.07 -16.78 7.19
CA LEU A 232 -21.95 -16.06 7.81
C LEU A 232 -22.04 -16.07 9.33
N ARG A 233 -23.25 -15.95 9.90
CA ARG A 233 -23.45 -16.06 11.35
C ARG A 233 -22.99 -17.42 11.89
N GLN A 234 -23.32 -18.49 11.19
CA GLN A 234 -22.91 -19.85 11.57
C GLN A 234 -21.39 -20.06 11.54
N LYS A 235 -20.71 -19.44 10.56
CA LYS A 235 -19.25 -19.50 10.41
C LYS A 235 -18.49 -18.63 11.42
N LEU A 236 -19.10 -17.52 11.85
CA LEU A 236 -18.49 -16.51 12.72
C LEU A 236 -19.07 -16.54 14.14
N ARG A 237 -19.47 -17.73 14.61
CA ARG A 237 -19.93 -17.90 15.99
C ARG A 237 -18.85 -17.42 16.98
N PRO A 238 -19.23 -16.72 18.06
CA PRO A 238 -18.29 -16.31 19.09
C PRO A 238 -17.45 -17.47 19.64
N LEU A 239 -16.22 -17.18 20.05
CA LEU A 239 -15.28 -18.21 20.51
C LEU A 239 -15.80 -18.99 21.72
N HIS A 240 -16.58 -18.34 22.59
CA HIS A 240 -17.15 -18.98 23.76
C HIS A 240 -18.21 -20.03 23.41
N GLU A 241 -18.86 -19.94 22.25
CA GLU A 241 -19.82 -20.94 21.74
C GLU A 241 -19.14 -22.08 20.97
N MET A 242 -17.97 -21.82 20.40
CA MET A 242 -17.21 -22.81 19.63
C MET A 242 -16.42 -23.78 20.53
N ARG A 243 -16.18 -23.42 21.80
CA ARG A 243 -15.43 -24.24 22.74
C ARG A 243 -16.32 -25.33 23.34
N ASN A 244 -15.88 -26.58 23.23
CA ASN A 244 -16.54 -27.70 23.91
C ASN A 244 -16.19 -27.68 25.42
N ASP A 245 -17.21 -27.54 26.27
CA ASP A 245 -17.12 -27.31 27.74
C ASP A 245 -16.24 -28.28 28.56
N HIS A 246 -15.84 -29.41 27.99
CA HIS A 246 -15.26 -30.53 28.76
C HIS A 246 -13.75 -30.73 28.64
N LYS A 247 -13.04 -30.13 27.67
CA LYS A 247 -11.59 -30.40 27.47
C LYS A 247 -10.67 -29.16 27.48
N ASP A 248 -11.16 -27.97 27.17
CA ASP A 248 -10.34 -26.76 27.05
C ASP A 248 -10.54 -25.73 28.17
N LYS A 249 -10.55 -26.20 29.43
CA LYS A 249 -10.76 -25.33 30.60
C LYS A 249 -9.58 -24.40 30.94
N LYS A 250 -8.46 -24.45 30.21
CA LYS A 250 -7.38 -23.48 30.42
C LYS A 250 -7.76 -22.16 29.77
N HIS A 251 -7.77 -21.08 30.55
CA HIS A 251 -7.97 -19.72 30.03
C HIS A 251 -6.89 -19.40 28.99
N ARG A 252 -7.22 -19.56 27.70
CA ARG A 252 -6.35 -19.16 26.60
C ARG A 252 -6.71 -17.72 26.20
N THR A 253 -5.77 -16.82 26.44
CA THR A 253 -5.81 -15.44 25.95
C THR A 253 -5.20 -15.42 24.57
N HIS A 254 -5.85 -14.74 23.63
CA HIS A 254 -5.36 -14.64 22.25
C HIS A 254 -5.42 -13.19 21.76
N ARG A 255 -4.48 -12.86 20.89
CA ARG A 255 -4.50 -11.66 20.07
C ARG A 255 -5.05 -12.03 18.68
N PHE A 256 -6.00 -11.26 18.17
CA PHE A 256 -6.49 -11.33 16.79
C PHE A 256 -6.24 -10.00 16.09
N TRP A 257 -5.69 -10.00 14.88
CA TRP A 257 -5.47 -8.75 14.15
C TRP A 257 -5.76 -8.90 12.66
N ILE A 258 -6.10 -7.80 12.01
CA ILE A 258 -6.25 -7.72 10.55
C ILE A 258 -4.89 -7.36 9.97
N GLN A 259 -4.37 -8.19 9.09
CA GLN A 259 -3.12 -7.95 8.38
C GLN A 259 -3.37 -7.77 6.89
N ALA A 260 -2.72 -6.77 6.29
CA ALA A 260 -2.53 -6.73 4.85
C ALA A 260 -1.39 -7.68 4.48
N ASP A 261 -1.69 -8.68 3.64
CA ASP A 261 -0.68 -9.63 3.19
C ASP A 261 0.07 -9.05 1.99
N ASP A 262 -0.34 -9.42 0.78
CA ASP A 262 0.30 -9.02 -0.47
C ASP A 262 -0.71 -8.46 -1.47
N THR A 263 -0.16 -7.70 -2.43
CA THR A 263 -0.87 -7.28 -3.63
C THR A 263 0.06 -7.27 -4.83
N THR A 264 -0.53 -7.23 -6.02
CA THR A 264 0.22 -7.05 -7.26
C THR A 264 0.16 -5.61 -7.73
N TYR A 265 1.15 -5.18 -8.51
CA TYR A 265 1.08 -3.95 -9.28
C TYR A 265 1.56 -4.17 -10.71
N GLU A 266 1.03 -3.37 -11.62
CA GLU A 266 1.38 -3.41 -13.04
C GLU A 266 1.66 -2.00 -13.56
N ILE A 267 2.79 -1.82 -14.26
CA ILE A 267 3.11 -0.57 -14.95
C ILE A 267 2.99 -0.80 -16.45
N LYS A 268 2.15 -0.02 -17.12
CA LYS A 268 1.92 -0.10 -18.57
C LYS A 268 1.92 1.28 -19.20
N GLN A 269 2.53 1.41 -20.37
CA GLN A 269 2.31 2.56 -21.25
C GLN A 269 0.86 2.54 -21.73
N VAL A 270 0.20 3.70 -21.72
CA VAL A 270 -1.21 3.80 -22.11
C VAL A 270 -1.32 3.64 -23.62
N GLN A 271 -2.18 2.72 -24.07
CA GLN A 271 -2.44 2.51 -25.49
C GLN A 271 -2.87 3.84 -26.13
N ASN A 272 -2.24 4.22 -27.24
CA ASN A 272 -2.46 5.47 -27.99
C ASN A 272 -1.90 6.76 -27.35
N ASN A 273 -1.16 6.69 -26.25
CA ASN A 273 -0.45 7.86 -25.72
C ASN A 273 0.94 7.47 -25.21
N SER A 274 1.96 7.69 -26.05
CA SER A 274 3.36 7.40 -25.72
C SER A 274 3.86 8.19 -24.51
N ASN A 275 3.26 9.36 -24.25
CA ASN A 275 3.65 10.28 -23.19
C ASN A 275 2.94 9.98 -21.87
N GLN A 276 2.34 8.79 -21.73
CA GLN A 276 1.60 8.43 -20.55
C GLN A 276 1.84 6.99 -20.15
N PHE A 277 2.15 6.79 -18.86
CA PHE A 277 2.12 5.46 -18.25
C PHE A 277 1.07 5.40 -17.15
N SER A 278 0.62 4.19 -16.86
CA SER A 278 -0.30 3.90 -15.76
C SER A 278 0.32 2.85 -14.86
N MET A 279 0.25 3.09 -13.56
CA MET A 279 0.50 2.10 -12.53
C MET A 279 -0.85 1.64 -12.00
N ARG A 280 -1.16 0.36 -12.10
CA ARG A 280 -2.35 -0.26 -11.54
C ARG A 280 -2.01 -1.06 -10.30
N VAL A 281 -2.86 -1.02 -9.31
CA VAL A 281 -2.72 -1.76 -8.05
C VAL A 281 -3.81 -2.83 -7.99
N GLY A 282 -3.40 -4.07 -7.76
CA GLY A 282 -4.27 -5.23 -7.63
C GLY A 282 -5.12 -5.22 -6.35
N ASN A 283 -5.89 -6.29 -6.18
CA ASN A 283 -6.71 -6.47 -4.98
C ASN A 283 -5.82 -6.73 -3.75
N VAL A 284 -5.95 -5.90 -2.72
CA VAL A 284 -5.25 -6.09 -1.45
C VAL A 284 -5.90 -7.25 -0.70
N ARG A 285 -5.13 -8.27 -0.33
CA ARG A 285 -5.64 -9.38 0.49
C ARG A 285 -5.49 -9.01 1.97
N LEU A 286 -6.63 -8.91 2.66
CA LEU A 286 -6.66 -8.76 4.13
C LEU A 286 -6.96 -10.12 4.77
N ARG A 287 -6.24 -10.47 5.82
CA ARG A 287 -6.44 -11.71 6.58
C ARG A 287 -6.52 -11.42 8.06
N VAL A 288 -7.31 -12.22 8.77
CA VAL A 288 -7.30 -12.25 10.23
C VAL A 288 -6.25 -13.25 10.67
N ARG A 289 -5.29 -12.76 11.44
CA ARG A 289 -4.28 -13.58 12.11
C ARG A 289 -4.64 -13.73 13.58
N LYS A 290 -4.09 -14.76 14.20
CA LYS A 290 -4.22 -14.99 15.64
C LYS A 290 -2.87 -15.39 16.23
N ARG A 291 -2.66 -15.07 17.50
CA ARG A 291 -1.50 -15.48 18.28
C ARG A 291 -1.93 -15.71 19.71
N ARG A 292 -1.46 -16.80 20.32
CA ARG A 292 -1.67 -17.04 21.74
C ARG A 292 -0.83 -16.07 22.57
N LEU A 293 -1.41 -15.59 23.67
CA LEU A 293 -0.74 -14.74 24.64
C LEU A 293 -0.51 -15.50 25.93
N ILE A 294 0.71 -15.41 26.46
CA ILE A 294 1.11 -15.98 27.76
C ILE A 294 1.55 -14.86 28.69
N ALA A 295 1.19 -14.96 29.97
CA ALA A 295 1.71 -14.04 30.96
C ALA A 295 3.17 -14.40 31.26
N ASN A 296 4.06 -13.42 31.16
CA ASN A 296 5.43 -13.58 31.62
C ASN A 296 5.50 -13.59 33.16
N ASN A 297 6.72 -13.71 33.70
CA ASN A 297 7.00 -13.67 35.14
C ASN A 297 6.58 -12.38 35.86
N LYS A 298 6.24 -11.31 35.12
CA LYS A 298 5.70 -10.05 35.65
C LYS A 298 4.18 -9.93 35.49
N GLY A 299 3.51 -10.98 35.03
CA GLY A 299 2.08 -10.95 34.73
C GLY A 299 1.71 -10.21 33.43
N ILE A 300 2.70 -9.72 32.67
CA ILE A 300 2.47 -9.02 31.41
C ILE A 300 2.26 -10.05 30.30
N LEU A 301 1.18 -9.87 29.53
CA LEU A 301 0.90 -10.72 28.37
C LEU A 301 1.90 -10.45 27.24
N ILE A 302 2.59 -11.50 26.81
CA ILE A 302 3.49 -11.51 25.65
C ILE A 302 3.03 -12.56 24.65
N ASP A 303 3.39 -12.39 23.38
CA ASP A 303 3.13 -13.38 22.34
C ASP A 303 3.87 -14.68 22.67
N ASP A 304 3.17 -15.82 22.56
CA ASP A 304 3.74 -17.15 22.79
C ASP A 304 4.57 -17.52 21.56
N ASP A 305 5.89 -17.70 21.71
CA ASP A 305 6.79 -17.96 20.58
C ASP A 305 6.67 -19.38 20.00
N ASP A 306 6.01 -20.29 20.69
CA ASP A 306 5.86 -21.68 20.25
C ASP A 306 4.79 -21.84 19.16
N GLU A 307 5.24 -21.79 17.90
CA GLU A 307 4.39 -21.97 16.72
C GLU A 307 3.70 -23.35 16.69
N ASN A 308 4.24 -24.37 17.37
CA ASN A 308 3.65 -25.71 17.38
C ASN A 308 2.43 -25.81 18.30
N LEU A 309 2.26 -24.87 19.24
CA LEU A 309 1.10 -24.80 20.14
C LEU A 309 -0.10 -24.09 19.51
N ASP A 310 0.08 -23.50 18.33
CA ASP A 310 -0.96 -22.81 17.58
C ASP A 310 -1.81 -23.83 16.79
N GLU A 311 -2.43 -24.77 17.51
CA GLU A 311 -3.28 -25.86 16.99
C GLU A 311 -4.14 -25.40 15.80
N HIS A 312 -3.88 -25.98 14.61
CA HIS A 312 -4.53 -25.61 13.35
C HIS A 312 -6.06 -25.75 13.38
N ASP A 313 -6.58 -26.58 14.29
CA ASP A 313 -8.01 -26.86 14.46
C ASP A 313 -8.61 -26.26 15.74
N SER A 314 -7.89 -25.40 16.46
CA SER A 314 -8.46 -24.65 17.59
C SER A 314 -9.64 -23.76 17.15
N PRO A 315 -10.61 -23.47 18.03
CA PRO A 315 -11.68 -22.52 17.76
C PRO A 315 -11.18 -21.17 17.24
N GLU A 316 -10.05 -20.69 17.77
CA GLU A 316 -9.38 -19.45 17.34
C GLU A 316 -8.86 -19.55 15.91
N SER A 317 -8.20 -20.66 15.54
CA SER A 317 -7.76 -20.92 14.16
C SER A 317 -8.94 -21.02 13.20
N GLN A 318 -10.03 -21.70 13.60
CA GLN A 318 -11.24 -21.83 12.79
C GLN A 318 -11.92 -20.47 12.56
N PHE A 319 -12.08 -19.66 13.61
CA PHE A 319 -12.64 -18.31 13.51
C PHE A 319 -11.78 -17.43 12.58
N ALA A 320 -10.47 -17.38 12.80
CA ALA A 320 -9.56 -16.55 11.99
C ALA A 320 -9.59 -16.95 10.50
N ARG A 321 -9.62 -18.27 10.22
CA ARG A 321 -9.75 -18.81 8.86
C ARG A 321 -11.09 -18.43 8.24
N ALA A 322 -12.20 -18.66 8.96
CA ALA A 322 -13.53 -18.34 8.49
C ALA A 322 -13.71 -16.84 8.22
N PHE A 323 -13.21 -15.97 9.10
CA PHE A 323 -13.25 -14.52 8.88
C PHE A 323 -12.43 -14.13 7.65
N THR A 324 -11.23 -14.69 7.50
CA THR A 324 -10.34 -14.43 6.36
C THR A 324 -10.97 -14.85 5.02
N GLU A 325 -11.48 -16.06 4.93
CA GLU A 325 -12.08 -16.60 3.69
C GLU A 325 -13.32 -15.83 3.25
N ASN A 326 -14.05 -15.23 4.20
CA ASN A 326 -15.28 -14.51 3.95
C ASN A 326 -15.12 -12.98 4.12
N TYR A 327 -13.88 -12.46 4.20
CA TYR A 327 -13.59 -11.05 4.53
C TYR A 327 -14.34 -10.07 3.61
N ASP A 328 -14.25 -10.28 2.30
CA ASP A 328 -14.90 -9.42 1.31
C ASP A 328 -16.43 -9.52 1.37
N GLU A 329 -16.98 -10.68 1.75
CA GLU A 329 -18.43 -10.86 1.91
C GLU A 329 -18.94 -10.17 3.19
N ILE A 330 -18.23 -10.34 4.31
CA ILE A 330 -18.49 -9.64 5.58
C ILE A 330 -18.43 -8.13 5.35
N GLY A 331 -17.44 -7.66 4.60
CA GLY A 331 -17.26 -6.26 4.25
C GLY A 331 -18.43 -5.62 3.48
N LYS A 332 -19.31 -6.41 2.83
CA LYS A 332 -20.55 -5.88 2.23
C LYS A 332 -21.52 -5.35 3.29
N TYR A 333 -21.49 -5.92 4.49
CA TYR A 333 -22.33 -5.56 5.64
C TYR A 333 -21.62 -4.60 6.61
N PHE A 334 -20.28 -4.61 6.59
CA PHE A 334 -19.39 -3.73 7.37
C PHE A 334 -18.41 -3.01 6.42
N PRO A 335 -18.86 -1.97 5.70
CA PRO A 335 -18.07 -1.31 4.64
C PRO A 335 -16.73 -0.74 5.10
N GLU A 336 -16.55 -0.47 6.39
CA GLU A 336 -15.27 -0.11 7.00
C GLU A 336 -14.17 -1.16 6.75
N LEU A 337 -14.50 -2.44 6.65
CA LEU A 337 -13.54 -3.50 6.33
C LEU A 337 -13.06 -3.40 4.87
N LEU A 338 -13.96 -3.15 3.92
CA LEU A 338 -13.60 -2.95 2.52
C LEU A 338 -12.83 -1.64 2.33
N ARG A 339 -13.21 -0.60 3.07
CA ARG A 339 -12.53 0.70 3.07
C ARG A 339 -11.06 0.57 3.44
N LEU A 340 -10.68 -0.31 4.39
CA LEU A 340 -9.27 -0.56 4.72
C LEU A 340 -8.45 -0.96 3.48
N LYS A 341 -8.99 -1.84 2.61
CA LYS A 341 -8.30 -2.28 1.40
C LYS A 341 -7.95 -1.09 0.49
N GLU A 342 -8.90 -0.19 0.32
CA GLU A 342 -8.74 0.98 -0.55
C GLU A 342 -7.81 2.03 0.06
N LEU A 343 -7.84 2.23 1.38
CA LEU A 343 -6.90 3.11 2.07
C LEU A 343 -5.46 2.58 2.01
N VAL A 344 -5.25 1.25 2.07
CA VAL A 344 -3.94 0.63 1.85
C VAL A 344 -3.44 0.90 0.43
N LYS A 345 -4.29 0.78 -0.59
CA LYS A 345 -3.88 1.10 -1.98
C LYS A 345 -3.47 2.55 -2.16
N LEU A 346 -4.13 3.50 -1.48
CA LEU A 346 -3.69 4.90 -1.48
C LEU A 346 -2.30 5.05 -0.88
N GLY A 347 -2.00 4.33 0.20
CA GLY A 347 -0.66 4.27 0.80
C GLY A 347 0.40 3.75 -0.17
N ILE A 348 0.10 2.68 -0.92
CA ILE A 348 0.98 2.14 -1.98
C ILE A 348 1.26 3.17 -3.08
N ILE A 349 0.21 3.85 -3.54
CA ILE A 349 0.34 4.89 -4.56
C ILE A 349 1.24 6.03 -4.05
N LEU A 350 1.05 6.44 -2.80
CA LEU A 350 1.88 7.46 -2.17
C LEU A 350 3.36 7.03 -2.10
N SER A 351 3.64 5.77 -1.73
CA SER A 351 5.01 5.22 -1.76
C SER A 351 5.62 5.37 -3.16
N PHE A 352 4.90 4.99 -4.22
CA PHE A 352 5.38 5.16 -5.58
C PHE A 352 5.64 6.63 -5.96
N ILE A 353 4.75 7.55 -5.56
CA ILE A 353 4.94 8.99 -5.79
C ILE A 353 6.19 9.50 -5.06
N ARG A 354 6.45 9.02 -3.85
CA ARG A 354 7.64 9.36 -3.08
C ARG A 354 8.91 8.84 -3.74
N ASP A 355 8.92 7.58 -4.17
CA ASP A 355 10.07 6.99 -4.86
C ASP A 355 10.37 7.73 -6.17
N ALA A 356 9.31 8.09 -6.92
CA ALA A 356 9.45 8.92 -8.12
C ALA A 356 10.02 10.31 -7.78
N TYR A 357 9.55 10.94 -6.70
CA TYR A 357 10.10 12.22 -6.23
C TYR A 357 11.58 12.11 -5.88
N GLU A 358 11.98 11.10 -5.09
CA GLU A 358 13.38 10.89 -4.71
C GLU A 358 14.28 10.68 -5.92
N ILE A 359 13.83 9.89 -6.90
CA ILE A 359 14.57 9.64 -8.14
C ILE A 359 14.72 10.94 -8.94
N LEU A 360 13.64 11.70 -9.11
CA LEU A 360 13.64 12.93 -9.90
C LEU A 360 14.40 14.07 -9.20
N ALA A 361 14.39 14.11 -7.87
CA ALA A 361 15.08 15.12 -7.07
C ALA A 361 16.59 14.90 -6.99
N ARG A 362 17.08 13.68 -7.25
CA ARG A 362 18.51 13.39 -7.30
C ARG A 362 19.16 14.11 -8.50
N PRO A 363 20.27 14.84 -8.29
CA PRO A 363 20.99 15.46 -9.38
C PRO A 363 21.55 14.38 -10.31
N VAL A 364 21.47 14.61 -11.62
CA VAL A 364 22.01 13.68 -12.60
C VAL A 364 23.54 13.60 -12.49
N SER A 365 24.07 12.38 -12.44
CA SER A 365 25.50 12.11 -12.35
C SER A 365 26.22 12.45 -13.66
N ILE A 366 27.00 13.53 -13.64
CA ILE A 366 27.86 13.98 -14.75
C ILE A 366 28.82 12.86 -15.18
N ASN A 367 29.44 12.16 -14.22
CA ASN A 367 30.39 11.07 -14.50
C ASN A 367 29.75 9.90 -15.27
N SER A 368 28.49 9.59 -14.97
CA SER A 368 27.75 8.51 -15.66
C SER A 368 27.47 8.89 -17.12
N ILE A 369 27.09 10.14 -17.38
CA ILE A 369 26.91 10.66 -18.75
C ILE A 369 28.25 10.68 -19.49
N ALA A 370 29.32 11.19 -18.87
CA ALA A 370 30.64 11.28 -19.46
C ALA A 370 31.17 9.90 -19.90
N THR A 371 30.96 8.88 -19.05
CA THR A 371 31.34 7.48 -19.35
C THR A 371 30.56 6.93 -20.54
N TYR A 372 29.25 7.17 -20.59
CA TYR A 372 28.39 6.73 -21.70
C TYR A 372 28.78 7.40 -23.03
N LEU A 373 29.02 8.71 -23.02
CA LEU A 373 29.48 9.45 -24.19
C LEU A 373 30.86 8.98 -24.65
N ALA A 374 31.77 8.66 -23.74
CA ALA A 374 33.08 8.12 -24.12
C ALA A 374 32.96 6.77 -24.85
N ASP A 375 32.07 5.89 -24.40
CA ASP A 375 31.80 4.60 -25.07
C ASP A 375 31.17 4.80 -26.45
N TRP A 376 30.18 5.69 -26.55
CA TRP A 376 29.55 6.04 -27.81
C TRP A 376 30.53 6.58 -28.84
N ARG A 377 31.41 7.50 -28.41
CA ARG A 377 32.39 8.12 -29.29
C ARG A 377 33.29 7.09 -29.96
N ARG A 378 33.69 6.03 -29.24
CA ARG A 378 34.55 4.96 -29.77
C ARG A 378 33.91 4.19 -30.92
N ARG A 379 32.59 4.18 -31.00
CA ARG A 379 31.82 3.47 -32.05
C ARG A 379 31.55 4.36 -33.27
N ILE A 380 31.86 5.65 -33.20
CA ILE A 380 31.55 6.63 -34.24
C ILE A 380 32.82 6.96 -35.04
N LYS A 381 32.79 6.70 -36.35
CA LYS A 381 33.83 7.18 -37.28
C LYS A 381 33.58 8.67 -37.55
N TYR A 382 34.46 9.54 -37.06
CA TYR A 382 34.41 10.99 -37.27
C TYR A 382 35.78 11.63 -36.92
N PRO A 383 36.22 12.69 -37.63
CA PRO A 383 35.63 13.20 -38.87
C PRO A 383 35.91 12.25 -40.04
N CYS A 384 34.96 12.14 -40.96
CA CYS A 384 35.11 11.43 -42.21
C CYS A 384 35.84 12.29 -43.24
N ALA A 385 35.58 13.60 -43.28
CA ALA A 385 36.20 14.56 -44.20
C ALA A 385 37.62 14.93 -43.76
N THR A 386 38.58 14.02 -43.99
CA THR A 386 40.01 14.28 -43.81
C THR A 386 40.73 14.04 -45.13
N HIS A 387 41.82 14.77 -45.40
CA HIS A 387 42.62 14.54 -46.61
C HIS A 387 43.14 13.10 -46.73
N ALA A 388 43.38 12.42 -45.61
CA ALA A 388 43.78 11.01 -45.59
C ALA A 388 42.64 10.09 -46.08
N ASN A 389 41.42 10.29 -45.57
CA ASN A 389 40.25 9.54 -46.03
C ASN A 389 39.89 9.91 -47.47
N GLU A 390 39.90 11.19 -47.83
CA GLU A 390 39.72 11.68 -49.21
C GLU A 390 40.69 10.99 -50.18
N SER A 391 41.98 10.95 -49.83
CA SER A 391 43.01 10.29 -50.64
C SER A 391 42.79 8.78 -50.72
N THR A 392 42.36 8.15 -49.61
CA THR A 392 42.07 6.70 -49.58
C THR A 392 40.89 6.37 -50.48
N GLU A 393 39.76 7.08 -50.31
CA GLU A 393 38.56 6.91 -51.12
C GLU A 393 38.81 7.27 -52.60
N TYR A 394 39.69 8.23 -52.89
CA TYR A 394 40.14 8.53 -54.25
C TYR A 394 40.92 7.36 -54.86
N GLN A 395 41.84 6.75 -54.12
CA GLN A 395 42.58 5.56 -54.60
C GLN A 395 41.65 4.35 -54.77
N ASP A 396 40.69 4.16 -53.87
CA ASP A 396 39.68 3.13 -53.98
C ASP A 396 38.82 3.35 -55.23
N CYS A 397 38.44 4.61 -55.50
CA CYS A 397 37.73 4.99 -56.73
C CYS A 397 38.54 4.68 -57.99
N LEU A 398 39.84 5.04 -58.04
CA LEU A 398 40.71 4.70 -59.18
C LEU A 398 40.82 3.19 -59.37
N THR A 399 41.04 2.46 -58.28
CA THR A 399 41.19 1.00 -58.27
C THR A 399 39.92 0.33 -58.79
N TRP A 400 38.76 0.77 -58.32
CA TRP A 400 37.46 0.23 -58.73
C TRP A 400 37.10 0.52 -60.18
N ASN A 401 37.59 1.64 -60.70
CA ASN A 401 37.38 2.06 -62.08
C ASN A 401 38.51 1.59 -63.02
N MET A 402 39.49 0.82 -62.52
CA MET A 402 40.65 0.34 -63.27
C MET A 402 41.44 1.46 -63.98
N VAL A 403 41.49 2.65 -63.39
CA VAL A 403 42.22 3.81 -63.93
C VAL A 403 43.57 3.93 -63.24
N ASP A 404 44.67 4.00 -64.00
CA ASP A 404 45.99 4.28 -63.44
C ASP A 404 46.05 5.76 -63.02
N ALA A 405 46.51 6.03 -61.80
CA ALA A 405 46.63 7.40 -61.28
C ALA A 405 47.47 8.31 -62.19
N ARG A 406 48.40 7.74 -62.98
CA ARG A 406 49.25 8.47 -63.94
C ARG A 406 48.49 9.00 -65.15
N ASP A 407 47.33 8.42 -65.45
CA ASP A 407 46.50 8.78 -66.61
C ASP A 407 45.48 9.89 -66.28
N VAL A 408 45.37 10.28 -65.01
CA VAL A 408 44.46 11.34 -64.55
C VAL A 408 45.19 12.68 -64.54
N SER A 409 44.66 13.67 -65.26
CA SER A 409 45.22 15.03 -65.21
C SER A 409 45.10 15.62 -63.80
N SER A 410 46.07 16.45 -63.39
CA SER A 410 46.06 17.09 -62.06
C SER A 410 44.80 17.92 -61.78
N ALA A 411 44.22 18.54 -62.80
CA ALA A 411 42.97 19.29 -62.68
C ALA A 411 41.79 18.37 -62.36
N GLU A 412 41.75 17.19 -62.99
CA GLU A 412 40.69 16.20 -62.79
C GLU A 412 40.85 15.47 -61.44
N GLU A 413 42.08 15.13 -61.05
CA GLU A 413 42.39 14.61 -59.72
C GLU A 413 41.88 15.57 -58.64
N GLN A 414 42.21 16.87 -58.74
CA GLN A 414 41.77 17.86 -57.77
C GLN A 414 40.25 18.02 -57.77
N ARG A 415 39.59 17.95 -58.94
CA ARG A 415 38.14 18.04 -59.05
C ARG A 415 37.46 16.88 -58.33
N VAL A 416 37.88 15.64 -58.60
CA VAL A 416 37.32 14.43 -57.97
C VAL A 416 37.59 14.42 -56.47
N LYS A 417 38.82 14.76 -56.04
CA LYS A 417 39.17 14.90 -54.62
C LYS A 417 38.29 15.92 -53.90
N ASN A 418 38.05 17.09 -54.51
CA ASN A 418 37.15 18.09 -53.94
C ASN A 418 35.72 17.57 -53.80
N GLU A 419 35.21 16.79 -54.77
CA GLU A 419 33.87 16.20 -54.68
C GLU A 419 33.76 15.10 -53.63
N ILE A 420 34.76 14.23 -53.53
CA ILE A 420 34.85 13.22 -52.46
C ILE A 420 34.87 13.93 -51.11
N TYR A 421 35.68 14.98 -50.97
CA TYR A 421 35.76 15.76 -49.74
C TYR A 421 34.40 16.39 -49.37
N GLN A 422 33.70 17.02 -50.32
CA GLN A 422 32.36 17.59 -50.10
C GLN A 422 31.34 16.53 -49.69
N TYR A 423 31.40 15.35 -50.29
CA TYR A 423 30.54 14.23 -49.91
C TYR A 423 30.84 13.74 -48.50
N LEU A 424 32.11 13.54 -48.15
CA LEU A 424 32.52 13.16 -46.79
C LEU A 424 32.11 14.23 -45.76
N GLU A 425 32.17 15.52 -46.13
CA GLU A 425 31.70 16.63 -45.29
C GLU A 425 30.18 16.54 -45.07
N SER A 426 29.41 16.17 -46.09
CA SER A 426 27.96 15.97 -45.95
C SER A 426 27.63 14.82 -44.99
N ILE A 427 28.40 13.72 -45.01
CA ILE A 427 28.27 12.61 -44.05
C ILE A 427 28.57 13.09 -42.62
N ASP A 428 29.62 13.91 -42.45
CA ASP A 428 29.96 14.47 -41.14
C ASP A 428 28.83 15.35 -40.60
N GLN A 429 28.21 16.19 -41.44
CA GLN A 429 27.06 17.02 -41.05
C GLN A 429 25.84 16.17 -40.69
N GLU A 430 25.53 15.13 -41.47
CA GLU A 430 24.44 14.19 -41.20
C GLU A 430 24.67 13.44 -39.88
N THR A 431 25.90 13.01 -39.63
CA THR A 431 26.30 12.36 -38.39
C THR A 431 26.08 13.28 -37.19
N VAL A 432 26.52 14.54 -37.27
CA VAL A 432 26.29 15.54 -36.21
C VAL A 432 24.78 15.76 -36.02
N ASP A 433 23.98 15.88 -37.09
CA ASP A 433 22.53 16.07 -36.99
C ASP A 433 21.83 14.88 -36.35
N LYS A 434 22.18 13.67 -36.75
CA LYS A 434 21.64 12.42 -36.19
C LYS A 434 21.85 12.36 -34.68
N TYR A 435 23.08 12.58 -34.21
CA TYR A 435 23.37 12.54 -32.77
C TYR A 435 22.80 13.75 -32.02
N THR A 436 22.73 14.92 -32.65
CA THR A 436 22.04 16.10 -32.08
C THR A 436 20.57 15.80 -31.84
N ASN A 437 19.87 15.27 -32.84
CA ASN A 437 18.45 14.92 -32.74
C ASN A 437 18.22 13.88 -31.65
N TYR A 438 19.04 12.83 -31.64
CA TYR A 438 18.98 11.80 -30.62
C TYR A 438 19.16 12.37 -29.20
N ILE A 439 20.16 13.22 -28.98
CA ILE A 439 20.43 13.82 -27.67
C ILE A 439 19.30 14.76 -27.26
N CYS A 440 18.82 15.61 -28.16
CA CYS A 440 17.69 16.50 -27.89
C CYS A 440 16.41 15.74 -27.55
N GLU A 441 16.10 14.68 -28.30
CA GLU A 441 14.91 13.86 -28.07
C GLU A 441 15.01 13.07 -26.77
N LYS A 442 16.10 12.31 -26.58
CA LYS A 442 16.30 11.44 -25.42
C LYS A 442 16.44 12.20 -24.09
N TYR A 443 17.08 13.36 -24.11
CA TYR A 443 17.34 14.15 -22.91
C TYR A 443 16.47 15.40 -22.82
N HIS A 444 15.40 15.46 -23.62
CA HIS A 444 14.37 16.49 -23.62
C HIS A 444 14.93 17.92 -23.69
N SER A 445 15.96 18.13 -24.50
CA SER A 445 16.57 19.44 -24.66
C SER A 445 15.93 20.23 -25.80
N SER A 446 15.49 21.45 -25.50
CA SER A 446 14.91 22.36 -26.49
C SER A 446 15.96 23.17 -27.28
N ASP A 447 17.20 23.26 -26.78
CA ASP A 447 18.26 24.07 -27.40
C ASP A 447 19.08 23.24 -28.40
N ARG A 448 18.48 22.99 -29.57
CA ARG A 448 19.10 22.19 -30.64
C ARG A 448 20.36 22.82 -31.20
N TYR A 449 20.47 24.14 -31.21
CA TYR A 449 21.63 24.84 -31.75
C TYR A 449 22.86 24.63 -30.86
N THR A 450 22.72 24.84 -29.55
CA THR A 450 23.78 24.59 -28.58
C THR A 450 24.13 23.10 -28.53
N ALA A 451 23.13 22.21 -28.57
CA ALA A 451 23.35 20.77 -28.66
C ALA A 451 24.22 20.41 -29.88
N ARG A 452 23.88 20.95 -31.07
CA ARG A 452 24.64 20.70 -32.30
C ARG A 452 26.10 21.13 -32.18
N SER A 453 26.34 22.31 -31.62
CA SER A 453 27.68 22.84 -31.39
C SER A 453 28.50 21.92 -30.47
N TYR A 454 27.92 21.51 -29.34
CA TYR A 454 28.61 20.61 -28.40
C TYR A 454 28.79 19.19 -28.91
N VAL A 455 27.85 18.66 -29.70
CA VAL A 455 28.01 17.37 -30.37
C VAL A 455 29.16 17.43 -31.37
N LYS A 456 29.23 18.50 -32.18
CA LYS A 456 30.33 18.71 -33.12
C LYS A 456 31.67 18.78 -32.39
N GLN A 457 31.77 19.62 -31.35
CA GLN A 457 32.98 19.73 -30.54
C GLN A 457 33.38 18.39 -29.91
N TRP A 458 32.45 17.67 -29.31
CA TRP A 458 32.69 16.35 -28.71
C TRP A 458 33.19 15.33 -29.73
N LEU A 459 32.66 15.37 -30.95
CA LEU A 459 33.15 14.54 -32.04
C LEU A 459 34.56 14.97 -32.49
N GLU A 460 34.88 16.26 -32.53
CA GLU A 460 36.18 16.79 -32.98
C GLU A 460 37.31 16.67 -31.95
N SER A 461 37.14 17.23 -30.75
CA SER A 461 38.21 17.39 -29.76
C SER A 461 38.38 16.21 -28.80
N LYS A 462 37.43 15.27 -28.79
CA LYS A 462 37.28 14.20 -27.77
C LYS A 462 36.98 14.70 -26.36
N GLU A 463 36.84 16.00 -26.15
CA GLU A 463 36.41 16.56 -24.88
C GLU A 463 34.91 16.37 -24.72
N ASN A 464 34.46 15.88 -23.56
CA ASN A 464 33.05 15.61 -23.30
C ASN A 464 32.43 16.57 -22.27
N ASP A 465 33.20 17.44 -21.61
CA ASP A 465 32.71 18.25 -20.48
C ASP A 465 31.52 19.14 -20.85
N SER A 466 31.59 19.89 -21.96
CA SER A 466 30.51 20.79 -22.39
C SER A 466 29.23 20.03 -22.74
N LEU A 467 29.33 18.94 -23.50
CA LEU A 467 28.18 18.11 -23.86
C LEU A 467 27.60 17.39 -22.64
N THR A 468 28.46 16.89 -21.75
CA THR A 468 28.04 16.23 -20.50
C THR A 468 27.27 17.19 -19.60
N ASN A 469 27.80 18.39 -19.40
CA ASN A 469 27.13 19.44 -18.61
C ASN A 469 25.81 19.88 -19.27
N PHE A 470 25.78 20.00 -20.59
CA PHE A 470 24.57 20.32 -21.33
C PHE A 470 23.48 19.26 -21.15
N ILE A 471 23.82 17.97 -21.27
CA ILE A 471 22.89 16.86 -21.04
C ILE A 471 22.42 16.86 -19.58
N ALA A 472 23.34 16.95 -18.62
CA ALA A 472 23.01 16.98 -17.21
C ALA A 472 22.06 18.14 -16.87
N ASN A 473 22.31 19.35 -17.39
CA ASN A 473 21.45 20.51 -17.20
C ASN A 473 20.07 20.32 -17.86
N SER A 474 20.03 19.77 -19.07
CA SER A 474 18.76 19.48 -19.78
C SER A 474 17.91 18.48 -19.00
N MET A 475 18.51 17.37 -18.54
CA MET A 475 17.83 16.37 -17.71
C MET A 475 17.40 16.94 -16.35
N ASN A 476 18.24 17.73 -15.67
CA ASN A 476 17.88 18.36 -14.41
C ASN A 476 16.71 19.35 -14.59
N ASN A 477 16.67 20.11 -15.69
CA ASN A 477 15.56 21.02 -16.00
C ASN A 477 14.27 20.25 -16.31
N TYR A 478 14.39 19.14 -17.02
CA TYR A 478 13.27 18.22 -17.28
C TYR A 478 12.75 17.61 -15.97
N ASN A 479 13.61 17.06 -15.12
CA ASN A 479 13.25 16.52 -13.81
C ASN A 479 12.56 17.58 -12.94
N LYS A 480 13.09 18.81 -12.87
CA LYS A 480 12.44 19.93 -12.18
C LYS A 480 11.05 20.22 -12.74
N ARG A 481 10.82 20.08 -14.05
CA ARG A 481 9.48 20.23 -14.63
C ARG A 481 8.54 19.13 -14.14
N LEU A 482 8.99 17.88 -14.11
CA LEU A 482 8.20 16.74 -13.63
C LEU A 482 7.95 16.75 -12.12
N LEU A 483 8.86 17.35 -11.34
CA LEU A 483 8.71 17.51 -9.89
C LEU A 483 7.65 18.54 -9.51
N LYS A 484 7.47 19.60 -10.31
CA LYS A 484 6.55 20.70 -9.99
C LYS A 484 5.12 20.24 -9.62
N PRO A 485 4.46 19.32 -10.36
CA PRO A 485 3.16 18.80 -9.97
C PRO A 485 3.18 18.07 -8.62
N ILE A 486 4.22 17.27 -8.33
CA ILE A 486 4.38 16.54 -7.06
C ILE A 486 4.57 17.52 -5.90
N GLU A 487 5.48 18.50 -6.05
CA GLU A 487 5.73 19.55 -5.06
C GLU A 487 4.45 20.35 -4.73
N LYS A 488 3.62 20.62 -5.75
CA LYS A 488 2.34 21.32 -5.58
C LYS A 488 1.31 20.53 -4.77
N MET A 489 1.44 19.20 -4.68
CA MET A 489 0.56 18.39 -3.84
C MET A 489 0.83 18.59 -2.34
N LYS A 490 1.96 19.22 -1.97
CA LYS A 490 2.36 19.46 -0.58
C LYS A 490 2.44 18.17 0.27
N ILE A 491 2.85 17.08 -0.37
CA ILE A 491 3.20 15.84 0.33
C ILE A 491 4.44 16.14 1.17
N LYS A 492 4.46 15.69 2.43
CA LYS A 492 5.62 15.81 3.31
C LYS A 492 6.68 14.80 2.88
N LEU A 493 7.46 15.16 1.86
CA LEU A 493 8.42 14.25 1.22
C LEU A 493 9.82 14.30 1.85
N ASN A 494 10.08 15.23 2.79
CA ASN A 494 11.45 15.60 3.17
C ASN A 494 11.72 15.61 4.68
N ASP A 495 10.84 15.04 5.48
CA ASP A 495 11.03 14.99 6.93
C ASP A 495 11.93 13.78 7.26
N ASN A 496 13.23 13.92 6.96
CA ASN A 496 14.34 13.22 7.64
C ASN A 496 14.43 13.60 9.13
N GLU A 497 13.41 14.30 9.65
CA GLU A 497 13.14 14.28 11.07
C GLU A 497 12.95 12.80 11.43
N ASN A 498 14.03 12.23 11.96
CA ASN A 498 14.01 11.66 13.29
C ASN A 498 13.09 12.55 14.12
N VAL A 499 11.77 12.37 13.97
CA VAL A 499 10.77 12.71 14.94
C VAL A 499 11.18 11.79 16.08
N SER A 500 12.21 12.26 16.80
CA SER A 500 12.48 11.87 18.16
C SER A 500 11.10 11.76 18.74
N SER A 501 10.82 10.64 19.36
CA SER A 501 9.58 10.40 20.05
C SER A 501 9.47 11.37 21.23
N THR A 502 9.58 12.69 21.02
CA THR A 502 8.85 13.72 21.73
C THR A 502 7.43 13.18 21.76
N GLU A 503 7.14 12.56 22.89
CA GLU A 503 5.85 12.11 23.32
C GLU A 503 4.98 13.35 23.17
N VAL A 504 4.27 13.45 22.04
CA VAL A 504 3.24 14.45 21.82
C VAL A 504 2.40 14.36 23.08
N ASN A 505 2.45 15.37 23.95
CA ASN A 505 1.97 15.34 25.33
C ASN A 505 0.77 14.39 25.46
N ALA A 506 1.03 13.13 25.78
CA ALA A 506 0.04 12.04 25.70
C ALA A 506 -1.09 12.28 26.70
N THR A 507 -0.91 13.27 27.58
CA THR A 507 -1.86 13.74 28.56
C THR A 507 -3.06 14.48 27.96
N LYS A 508 -2.95 15.08 26.77
CA LYS A 508 -4.03 15.96 26.26
C LYS A 508 -5.22 15.22 25.61
N PHE A 509 -5.01 14.04 25.03
CA PHE A 509 -6.07 13.33 24.31
C PHE A 509 -6.34 11.97 24.95
N CYS A 510 -7.62 11.63 25.12
CA CYS A 510 -7.99 10.31 25.59
C CYS A 510 -7.69 9.26 24.51
N HIS A 511 -6.95 8.23 24.89
CA HIS A 511 -6.65 7.07 24.04
C HIS A 511 -7.23 5.77 24.61
N TRP A 512 -8.16 5.87 25.56
CA TRP A 512 -8.82 4.72 26.14
C TRP A 512 -10.17 4.52 25.50
N VAL A 513 -10.43 3.29 25.07
CA VAL A 513 -11.75 2.81 24.63
C VAL A 513 -12.25 1.77 25.62
N PRO A 514 -13.55 1.62 25.85
CA PRO A 514 -14.06 0.59 26.75
C PRO A 514 -13.62 -0.79 26.25
N ALA A 515 -13.16 -1.64 27.14
CA ALA A 515 -12.76 -2.99 26.77
C ALA A 515 -13.99 -3.81 26.33
N VAL A 516 -13.78 -4.70 25.36
CA VAL A 516 -14.76 -5.70 24.90
C VAL A 516 -14.44 -7.03 25.57
N PHE A 517 -15.27 -7.47 26.52
CA PHE A 517 -15.05 -8.70 27.27
C PHE A 517 -16.40 -9.37 27.59
N HIS A 518 -16.45 -10.70 27.44
CA HIS A 518 -17.65 -11.53 27.68
C HIS A 518 -17.71 -12.02 29.13
N ARG A 519 -18.84 -11.81 29.82
CA ARG A 519 -18.96 -12.18 31.25
C ARG A 519 -19.29 -13.66 31.41
N THR A 520 -18.29 -14.51 31.27
CA THR A 520 -18.36 -15.93 31.60
C THR A 520 -17.19 -16.32 32.49
N SER A 521 -17.40 -17.31 33.36
CA SER A 521 -16.31 -17.91 34.16
C SER A 521 -15.12 -18.36 33.31
N ASN A 522 -15.33 -18.66 32.02
CA ASN A 522 -14.31 -19.04 31.04
C ASN A 522 -13.92 -17.93 30.05
N SER A 523 -14.18 -16.66 30.36
CA SER A 523 -13.99 -15.55 29.40
C SER A 523 -12.57 -15.49 28.86
N SER A 524 -12.39 -15.77 27.56
CA SER A 524 -11.16 -15.47 26.86
C SER A 524 -11.03 -13.96 26.68
N ARG A 525 -9.90 -13.41 27.13
CA ARG A 525 -9.52 -12.04 26.80
C ARG A 525 -9.04 -12.02 25.36
N VAL A 526 -9.56 -11.06 24.61
CA VAL A 526 -9.18 -10.85 23.21
C VAL A 526 -8.50 -9.51 23.06
N TYR A 527 -7.24 -9.56 22.66
CA TYR A 527 -6.46 -8.40 22.25
C TYR A 527 -6.40 -8.36 20.74
N GLY A 528 -5.94 -7.26 20.17
CA GLY A 528 -5.93 -7.17 18.71
C GLY A 528 -5.53 -5.83 18.16
N GLY A 529 -5.37 -5.81 16.84
CA GLY A 529 -5.02 -4.60 16.12
C GLY A 529 -5.17 -4.73 14.60
N LEU A 530 -4.48 -3.84 13.91
CA LEU A 530 -4.28 -3.88 12.47
C LEU A 530 -2.82 -3.64 12.13
N GLN A 531 -2.32 -4.43 11.19
CA GLN A 531 -1.02 -4.24 10.57
C GLN A 531 -1.23 -4.09 9.07
N LEU A 532 -1.21 -2.85 8.61
CA LEU A 532 -1.46 -2.49 7.21
C LEU A 532 -0.15 -2.08 6.53
N SER A 533 0.89 -2.88 6.73
CA SER A 533 2.11 -2.93 5.92
C SER A 533 1.91 -4.02 4.88
N ILE A 534 2.15 -3.72 3.60
CA ILE A 534 1.85 -4.65 2.52
C ILE A 534 3.09 -4.97 1.69
N ASP A 535 3.24 -6.24 1.35
CA ASP A 535 4.24 -6.68 0.39
C ASP A 535 3.71 -6.49 -1.03
N ILE A 536 4.42 -5.72 -1.85
CA ILE A 536 3.98 -5.36 -3.20
C ILE A 536 4.84 -6.12 -4.22
N ARG A 537 4.19 -6.87 -5.11
CA ARG A 537 4.88 -7.68 -6.14
C ARG A 537 4.48 -7.25 -7.54
N SER A 538 5.40 -7.30 -8.50
CA SER A 538 5.03 -7.08 -9.90
C SER A 538 4.13 -8.23 -10.38
N GLY A 539 3.05 -7.91 -11.09
CA GLY A 539 2.14 -8.92 -11.63
C GLY A 539 1.02 -8.31 -12.47
N VAL A 540 0.33 -9.13 -13.26
CA VAL A 540 -0.76 -8.68 -14.11
C VAL A 540 -1.94 -8.22 -13.25
N VAL A 541 -2.43 -7.01 -13.49
CA VAL A 541 -3.63 -6.47 -12.81
C VAL A 541 -4.78 -6.43 -13.82
N PRO A 542 -5.90 -7.13 -13.58
CA PRO A 542 -7.01 -7.16 -14.53
C PRO A 542 -7.59 -5.76 -14.74
N LEU A 543 -7.91 -5.45 -16.00
CA LEU A 543 -8.63 -4.23 -16.34
C LEU A 543 -10.08 -4.35 -15.87
N ILE A 544 -10.49 -3.43 -15.01
CA ILE A 544 -11.87 -3.38 -14.54
C ILE A 544 -12.57 -2.20 -15.23
N PRO A 545 -13.77 -2.37 -15.80
CA PRO A 545 -14.52 -1.28 -16.41
C PRO A 545 -14.95 -0.19 -15.41
N GLY A 546 -15.21 1.02 -15.92
CA GLY A 546 -15.79 2.12 -15.15
C GLY A 546 -14.78 2.97 -14.35
N VAL A 547 -13.49 2.89 -14.67
CA VAL A 547 -12.45 3.70 -14.04
C VAL A 547 -12.43 5.10 -14.64
N CYS A 548 -12.44 6.12 -13.77
CA CYS A 548 -12.34 7.52 -14.14
C CYS A 548 -10.98 8.10 -13.73
N ARG A 549 -10.51 9.10 -14.49
CA ARG A 549 -9.26 9.83 -14.23
C ARG A 549 -9.57 11.11 -13.45
N TYR A 550 -8.90 11.30 -12.33
CA TYR A 550 -9.04 12.50 -11.49
C TYR A 550 -7.67 13.16 -11.33
N ASN A 551 -7.53 14.42 -11.72
CA ASN A 551 -6.28 15.15 -11.54
C ASN A 551 -5.97 15.30 -10.04
N ALA A 552 -4.79 14.83 -9.62
CA ALA A 552 -4.38 14.81 -8.22
C ALA A 552 -4.37 16.20 -7.57
N LEU A 553 -3.92 17.22 -8.32
CA LEU A 553 -3.85 18.58 -7.80
C LEU A 553 -5.26 19.18 -7.61
N THR A 554 -6.17 18.94 -8.57
CA THR A 554 -7.57 19.38 -8.46
C THR A 554 -8.27 18.74 -7.26
N LEU A 555 -8.09 17.43 -7.05
CA LEU A 555 -8.66 16.73 -5.89
C LEU A 555 -8.20 17.35 -4.57
N LEU A 556 -6.90 17.66 -4.46
CA LEU A 556 -6.33 18.24 -3.23
C LEU A 556 -6.74 19.71 -3.01
N GLN A 557 -6.97 20.48 -4.06
CA GLN A 557 -7.43 21.87 -3.95
C GLN A 557 -8.87 21.98 -3.45
N ASN A 558 -9.70 20.96 -3.71
CA ASN A 558 -11.10 20.91 -3.28
C ASN A 558 -11.27 20.48 -1.82
N VAL A 559 -10.20 20.04 -1.14
CA VAL A 559 -10.26 19.67 0.27
C VAL A 559 -10.10 20.94 1.12
N PRO A 560 -11.03 21.21 2.07
CA PRO A 560 -10.91 22.35 2.96
C PRO A 560 -9.53 22.37 3.63
N LYS A 561 -8.78 23.46 3.46
CA LYS A 561 -7.44 23.61 4.06
C LYS A 561 -7.56 23.48 5.57
N LYS A 562 -7.15 22.32 6.10
CA LYS A 562 -7.10 21.95 7.52
C LYS A 562 -8.34 22.40 8.28
N ILE A 563 -9.23 21.46 8.61
CA ILE A 563 -10.14 21.68 9.73
C ILE A 563 -9.22 21.85 10.95
N ILE A 564 -8.88 23.10 11.26
CA ILE A 564 -8.32 23.46 12.56
C ILE A 564 -9.46 23.05 13.49
N ILE A 565 -9.34 21.86 14.09
CA ILE A 565 -10.15 21.54 15.25
C ILE A 565 -9.85 22.71 16.19
N PRO A 566 -10.83 23.60 16.45
CA PRO A 566 -10.59 24.69 17.38
C PRO A 566 -10.04 24.02 18.64
N GLU A 567 -8.94 24.50 19.20
CA GLU A 567 -8.57 24.09 20.55
C GLU A 567 -9.77 24.47 21.43
N GLU A 568 -10.65 23.50 21.69
CA GLU A 568 -11.78 23.69 22.58
C GLU A 568 -11.14 24.07 23.91
N LYS A 569 -11.34 25.33 24.31
CA LYS A 569 -11.00 25.76 25.67
C LYS A 569 -11.80 24.84 26.59
N HIS A 570 -11.13 23.86 27.19
CA HIS A 570 -11.75 23.03 28.21
C HIS A 570 -12.41 23.97 29.22
N PRO A 571 -13.71 23.79 29.53
CA PRO A 571 -14.35 24.58 30.57
C PRO A 571 -13.51 24.43 31.83
N SER A 572 -13.11 25.56 32.41
CA SER A 572 -12.26 25.54 33.59
C SER A 572 -12.94 24.71 34.67
N THR A 573 -12.17 23.91 35.41
CA THR A 573 -12.66 23.05 36.50
C THR A 573 -13.48 23.77 37.57
N LYS A 574 -13.50 25.12 37.56
CA LYS A 574 -14.37 25.95 38.41
C LYS A 574 -15.86 25.85 38.06
N ASP A 575 -16.23 25.52 36.83
CA ASP A 575 -17.65 25.47 36.41
C ASP A 575 -18.35 24.16 36.78
N PHE A 576 -17.60 23.07 37.01
CA PHE A 576 -18.17 21.76 37.37
C PHE A 576 -18.66 21.68 38.83
N ASN A 577 -18.12 22.49 39.73
CA ASN A 577 -18.54 22.51 41.13
C ASN A 577 -19.89 23.21 41.35
N LYS A 578 -20.43 23.92 40.35
CA LYS A 578 -21.69 24.65 40.45
C LYS A 578 -22.91 23.82 40.04
N THR A 579 -22.72 22.74 39.28
CA THR A 579 -23.80 21.84 38.82
C THR A 579 -24.02 20.63 39.74
N SER A 580 -23.04 20.30 40.61
CA SER A 580 -23.18 19.24 41.62
C SER A 580 -24.12 19.59 42.79
N SER A 581 -24.53 20.85 42.96
CA SER A 581 -25.44 21.27 44.02
C SER A 581 -26.92 21.22 43.65
N LEU A 582 -27.26 20.90 42.39
CA LEU A 582 -28.65 20.89 41.88
C LEU A 582 -29.27 19.49 41.71
N LEU A 583 -28.56 18.42 42.10
CA LEU A 583 -29.05 17.02 41.98
C LEU A 583 -29.38 16.37 43.33
N LYS A 584 -29.57 17.14 44.40
CA LYS A 584 -29.96 16.60 45.72
C LYS A 584 -31.47 16.57 46.00
N ASP A 585 -32.30 17.20 45.17
CA ASP A 585 -33.75 17.26 45.41
C ASP A 585 -34.51 16.71 44.22
N THR A 586 -34.73 15.38 44.19
CA THR A 586 -35.89 14.73 43.52
C THR A 586 -35.81 13.22 43.73
N ASN A 587 -36.28 12.76 44.89
CA ASN A 587 -36.72 11.37 45.08
C ASN A 587 -37.95 11.37 46.01
N SER A 588 -39.13 11.51 45.41
CA SER A 588 -40.36 10.88 45.91
C SER A 588 -41.44 10.99 44.83
N SER A 589 -41.85 9.84 44.28
CA SER A 589 -43.23 9.49 43.97
C SER A 589 -43.25 8.30 43.00
N THR A 590 -43.42 7.13 43.60
CA THR A 590 -44.00 5.92 43.03
C THR A 590 -45.38 6.21 42.44
N ASN A 591 -45.70 5.66 41.25
CA ASN A 591 -46.99 5.00 41.02
C ASN A 591 -47.05 4.23 39.68
N ASN A 592 -47.32 2.93 39.81
CA ASN A 592 -48.24 2.08 39.04
C ASN A 592 -48.55 2.47 37.58
N ILE A 593 -48.13 1.63 36.61
CA ILE A 593 -48.98 1.26 35.46
C ILE A 593 -48.81 -0.24 35.13
N SER A 594 -49.97 -0.84 34.94
CA SER A 594 -50.36 -2.23 34.75
C SER A 594 -50.01 -2.88 33.40
N ASN A 595 -49.75 -4.18 33.47
CA ASN A 595 -50.09 -5.27 32.54
C ASN A 595 -50.84 -4.93 31.24
N ARG A 596 -50.28 -5.39 30.12
CA ARG A 596 -51.06 -5.92 28.97
C ARG A 596 -50.25 -6.96 28.19
N THR A 597 -50.61 -8.22 28.40
CA THR A 597 -50.37 -9.37 27.53
C THR A 597 -51.34 -9.36 26.37
N TYR A 598 -50.92 -9.79 25.17
CA TYR A 598 -51.64 -10.73 24.27
C TYR A 598 -50.70 -11.20 23.14
N PRO A 599 -50.79 -12.47 22.69
CA PRO A 599 -49.95 -13.09 21.64
C PRO A 599 -50.65 -13.05 20.25
N PRO A 600 -50.02 -13.55 19.18
CA PRO A 600 -50.42 -14.88 18.67
C PRO A 600 -49.29 -15.71 18.00
N LYS A 601 -49.28 -17.03 18.25
CA LYS A 601 -49.62 -18.15 17.33
C LYS A 601 -48.66 -18.45 16.16
N SER A 602 -47.93 -19.55 16.36
CA SER A 602 -47.82 -20.73 15.49
C SER A 602 -48.29 -20.64 14.03
N SER A 603 -47.41 -21.03 13.10
CA SER A 603 -47.76 -22.03 12.09
C SER A 603 -46.54 -22.87 11.72
N GLU A 604 -46.72 -24.19 11.85
CA GLU A 604 -45.87 -25.24 11.31
C GLU A 604 -46.10 -25.34 9.80
N THR A 605 -45.05 -25.66 9.04
CA THR A 605 -45.16 -26.54 7.87
C THR A 605 -43.88 -27.34 7.71
N HIS A 606 -44.03 -28.66 7.79
CA HIS A 606 -43.10 -29.65 7.25
C HIS A 606 -42.81 -29.41 5.76
N ASN A 607 -41.58 -29.69 5.32
CA ASN A 607 -41.37 -30.62 4.21
C ASN A 607 -39.94 -31.18 4.16
N ASN A 608 -39.92 -32.47 3.82
CA ASN A 608 -38.81 -33.41 3.75
C ASN A 608 -37.94 -33.25 2.50
N THR A 609 -36.88 -34.07 2.47
CA THR A 609 -36.10 -34.58 1.32
C THR A 609 -35.11 -33.59 0.68
N THR A 610 -33.84 -33.91 0.40
CA THR A 610 -33.27 -35.17 -0.11
C THR A 610 -31.74 -35.22 0.12
N LYS A 611 -31.20 -36.42 0.34
CA LYS A 611 -29.78 -36.77 0.26
C LYS A 611 -29.29 -36.82 -1.19
N LEU A 612 -28.03 -36.41 -1.44
CA LEU A 612 -27.12 -36.83 -2.53
C LEU A 612 -25.72 -36.33 -2.12
N SER A 613 -24.77 -37.16 -1.67
CA SER A 613 -23.69 -37.84 -2.44
C SER A 613 -23.00 -36.93 -3.48
N GLU A 614 -21.68 -36.91 -3.71
CA GLU A 614 -20.49 -37.61 -3.24
C GLU A 614 -19.28 -36.90 -3.91
N ALA A 615 -18.09 -37.13 -3.37
CA ALA A 615 -16.79 -37.11 -4.05
C ALA A 615 -16.21 -35.80 -4.63
N LYS A 616 -15.03 -35.42 -4.12
CA LYS A 616 -13.85 -34.94 -4.88
C LYS A 616 -12.62 -35.02 -3.97
N GLN A 617 -11.80 -36.06 -4.16
CA GLN A 617 -10.47 -35.98 -4.79
C GLN A 617 -9.49 -35.08 -4.04
N THR A 618 -8.74 -35.74 -3.16
CA THR A 618 -7.45 -35.33 -2.60
C THR A 618 -6.41 -35.16 -3.73
N PHE A 619 -5.78 -33.99 -3.79
CA PHE A 619 -4.53 -33.77 -4.52
C PHE A 619 -3.47 -33.36 -3.51
N GLU A 620 -2.45 -34.22 -3.36
CA GLU A 620 -1.19 -33.92 -2.69
C GLU A 620 -0.46 -32.83 -3.48
N LYS A 621 0.02 -31.79 -2.79
CA LYS A 621 1.15 -30.99 -3.25
C LYS A 621 2.10 -30.75 -2.09
N THR A 622 3.33 -31.14 -2.37
CA THR A 622 4.56 -31.03 -1.62
C THR A 622 4.89 -29.59 -1.23
N ASP A 623 5.11 -29.38 0.07
CA ASP A 623 5.67 -28.15 0.63
C ASP A 623 7.19 -28.10 0.38
N SER A 624 7.64 -27.02 -0.25
CA SER A 624 9.05 -26.60 -0.25
C SER A 624 9.21 -25.50 0.79
N THR A 625 9.81 -25.87 1.92
CA THR A 625 10.26 -25.01 3.01
C THR A 625 11.42 -24.11 2.58
N SER A 626 11.29 -22.80 2.80
CA SER A 626 12.45 -21.91 2.94
C SER A 626 12.22 -20.96 4.11
N THR A 627 12.86 -21.27 5.23
CA THR A 627 13.07 -20.41 6.39
C THR A 627 14.14 -19.36 6.07
N SER A 628 13.83 -18.07 6.20
CA SER A 628 14.86 -17.04 6.35
C SER A 628 14.38 -15.94 7.30
N THR A 629 14.98 -15.94 8.49
CA THR A 629 14.94 -14.86 9.47
C THR A 629 15.96 -13.81 9.03
N GLU A 630 15.55 -12.81 8.26
CA GLU A 630 16.36 -11.61 8.01
C GLU A 630 15.48 -10.36 8.09
N MET A 631 16.00 -9.34 8.77
CA MET A 631 15.44 -7.98 8.82
C MET A 631 15.19 -7.45 7.39
N PRO A 632 14.16 -6.63 7.15
CA PRO A 632 13.85 -6.16 5.80
C PRO A 632 14.92 -5.18 5.34
N MET A 633 15.89 -5.69 4.59
CA MET A 633 16.73 -4.88 3.72
C MET A 633 15.93 -4.49 2.47
N ASP A 634 16.27 -3.29 1.99
CA ASP A 634 15.68 -2.43 0.96
C ASP A 634 15.51 -3.05 -0.46
N PHE A 635 14.94 -4.25 -0.57
CA PHE A 635 14.81 -4.99 -1.83
C PHE A 635 13.69 -4.46 -2.75
N THR A 636 12.67 -3.81 -2.21
CA THR A 636 11.51 -3.28 -2.96
C THR A 636 11.87 -2.10 -3.84
N ASN A 637 12.80 -1.24 -3.42
CA ASN A 637 13.28 -0.09 -4.17
C ASN A 637 14.13 -0.48 -5.40
N PHE A 638 14.78 -1.64 -5.35
CA PHE A 638 15.65 -2.11 -6.43
C PHE A 638 14.86 -2.52 -7.68
N HIS A 639 13.73 -3.22 -7.50
CA HIS A 639 12.93 -3.73 -8.64
C HIS A 639 12.20 -2.62 -9.41
N LEU A 640 11.71 -1.60 -8.71
CA LEU A 640 11.07 -0.43 -9.33
C LEU A 640 12.09 0.40 -10.13
N LEU A 641 13.27 0.61 -9.54
CA LEU A 641 14.38 1.29 -10.18
C LEU A 641 14.92 0.50 -11.39
N GLU A 642 15.03 -0.82 -11.31
CA GLU A 642 15.43 -1.67 -12.44
C GLU A 642 14.36 -1.74 -13.53
N THR A 643 13.07 -1.67 -13.20
CA THR A 643 11.99 -1.61 -14.20
C THR A 643 12.04 -0.29 -14.97
N VAL A 644 12.20 0.84 -14.26
CA VAL A 644 12.41 2.17 -14.86
C VAL A 644 13.71 2.22 -15.67
N LYS A 645 14.80 1.63 -15.17
CA LYS A 645 16.07 1.50 -15.91
C LYS A 645 15.98 0.55 -17.11
N SER A 646 15.14 -0.49 -17.08
CA SER A 646 14.96 -1.44 -18.20
C SER A 646 14.18 -0.81 -19.35
N LEU A 647 13.11 -0.06 -19.03
CA LEU A 647 12.38 0.77 -20.00
C LEU A 647 13.29 1.83 -20.67
N LEU A 648 14.38 2.22 -20.00
CA LEU A 648 15.42 3.11 -20.55
C LEU A 648 16.56 2.36 -21.27
N ARG A 649 16.71 1.04 -21.07
CA ARG A 649 17.76 0.19 -21.64
C ARG A 649 17.40 -0.36 -23.03
N ASP A 650 16.12 -0.58 -23.32
CA ASP A 650 15.62 -1.22 -24.55
C ASP A 650 15.68 -0.34 -25.83
N TYR A 651 16.51 0.72 -25.87
CA TYR A 651 16.62 1.69 -26.98
C TYR A 651 18.01 1.72 -27.64
N ILE A 652 18.66 0.57 -27.78
CA ILE A 652 19.92 0.42 -28.53
C ILE A 652 19.63 -0.32 -29.84
N PRO A 653 19.75 0.32 -31.02
CA PRO A 653 19.73 -0.41 -32.28
C PRO A 653 21.09 -1.08 -32.50
N GLU A 654 21.10 -2.41 -32.52
CA GLU A 654 22.12 -3.21 -33.17
C GLU A 654 21.81 -3.23 -34.67
N ASN A 655 22.53 -2.46 -35.50
CA ASN A 655 22.73 -2.75 -36.92
C ASN A 655 23.81 -1.81 -37.49
N LEU A 656 24.86 -2.40 -38.06
CA LEU A 656 25.94 -1.74 -38.82
C LEU A 656 25.58 -1.69 -40.32
N PRO A 657 26.06 -0.70 -41.10
CA PRO A 657 25.66 -0.54 -42.49
C PRO A 657 26.41 -1.46 -43.47
N GLU A 658 25.68 -1.77 -44.55
CA GLU A 658 26.07 -2.31 -45.86
C GLU A 658 27.11 -1.44 -46.64
N PRO A 659 27.66 -1.90 -47.79
CA PRO A 659 28.78 -1.24 -48.49
C PRO A 659 28.58 0.26 -48.77
N SER A 660 29.70 0.99 -48.80
CA SER A 660 29.79 2.46 -48.83
C SER A 660 28.88 3.12 -49.90
N PRO A 661 27.90 3.94 -49.50
CA PRO A 661 27.04 4.70 -50.41
C PRO A 661 27.80 5.68 -51.35
N LEU A 662 29.02 6.10 -50.98
CA LEU A 662 29.90 6.96 -51.78
C LEU A 662 30.20 6.36 -53.16
N ILE A 663 30.42 5.05 -53.13
CA ILE A 663 30.85 4.24 -54.24
C ILE A 663 29.76 4.14 -55.30
N GLN A 664 28.49 4.11 -54.86
CA GLN A 664 27.33 4.07 -55.73
C GLN A 664 27.05 5.44 -56.34
N TYR A 665 27.20 6.50 -55.54
CA TYR A 665 27.11 7.89 -55.98
C TYR A 665 28.16 8.23 -57.07
N LEU A 666 29.42 7.82 -56.90
CA LEU A 666 30.48 8.08 -57.88
C LEU A 666 30.25 7.32 -59.21
N LYS A 667 29.71 6.10 -59.15
CA LYS A 667 29.32 5.34 -60.35
C LYS A 667 28.22 6.04 -61.16
N GLU A 668 27.22 6.59 -60.49
CA GLU A 668 26.10 7.29 -61.14
C GLU A 668 26.53 8.62 -61.77
N LYS A 669 27.52 9.29 -61.16
CA LYS A 669 27.98 10.63 -61.58
C LYS A 669 29.04 10.60 -62.69
N TYR A 670 29.82 9.51 -62.81
CA TYR A 670 30.93 9.39 -63.76
C TYR A 670 30.83 8.16 -64.69
N PRO A 671 29.77 8.04 -65.50
CA PRO A 671 29.59 6.88 -66.38
C PRO A 671 30.57 6.81 -67.58
N GLY A 672 31.45 7.81 -67.75
CA GLY A 672 32.18 8.04 -68.99
C GLY A 672 33.69 7.84 -68.90
N ASN A 673 34.17 6.60 -68.80
CA ASN A 673 35.45 6.17 -69.40
C ASN A 673 35.69 4.65 -69.44
N ILE A 674 34.72 3.83 -69.03
CA ILE A 674 34.89 2.37 -68.89
C ILE A 674 33.89 1.58 -69.74
N LEU A 675 33.19 2.22 -70.68
CA LEU A 675 32.28 1.51 -71.58
C LEU A 675 32.99 0.71 -72.69
N ASN A 676 34.31 0.86 -72.87
CA ASN A 676 35.07 0.10 -73.86
C ASN A 676 35.81 -1.13 -73.30
N GLN A 677 35.80 -1.37 -71.98
CA GLN A 677 36.47 -2.54 -71.38
C GLN A 677 35.50 -3.48 -70.62
N ILE A 678 34.31 -3.00 -70.20
CA ILE A 678 33.30 -3.83 -69.51
C ILE A 678 32.64 -4.85 -70.45
N ASP A 679 32.46 -4.56 -71.74
CA ASP A 679 31.91 -5.50 -72.73
C ASP A 679 32.78 -6.76 -72.93
N THR A 680 34.06 -6.71 -72.56
CA THR A 680 34.99 -7.85 -72.64
C THR A 680 34.92 -8.75 -71.40
N ILE A 681 34.48 -8.21 -70.26
CA ILE A 681 34.43 -8.94 -68.97
C ILE A 681 33.04 -9.55 -68.73
N GLU A 682 31.95 -8.91 -69.14
CA GLU A 682 30.59 -9.49 -69.04
C GLU A 682 30.40 -10.72 -69.95
N ASN A 683 31.14 -10.79 -71.07
CA ASN A 683 31.19 -11.97 -71.93
C ASN A 683 32.04 -13.14 -71.35
N ALA A 684 32.93 -12.86 -70.41
CA ALA A 684 33.74 -13.89 -69.74
C ALA A 684 33.03 -14.48 -68.49
N GLN A 685 32.26 -13.68 -67.76
CA GLN A 685 31.54 -14.13 -66.55
C GLN A 685 30.23 -14.88 -66.85
N SER A 686 29.58 -14.63 -67.98
CA SER A 686 28.41 -15.40 -68.43
C SER A 686 28.71 -16.88 -68.72
N ASN A 687 29.98 -17.23 -69.02
CA ASN A 687 30.38 -18.62 -69.28
C ASN A 687 30.73 -19.42 -68.00
N VAL A 688 30.94 -18.76 -66.85
CA VAL A 688 31.25 -19.45 -65.58
C VAL A 688 29.97 -19.75 -64.77
N LEU A 689 28.95 -18.89 -64.87
CA LEU A 689 27.66 -19.08 -64.17
C LEU A 689 26.79 -20.22 -64.75
N ILE A 690 27.04 -20.65 -65.99
CA ILE A 690 26.30 -21.77 -66.60
C ILE A 690 26.80 -23.14 -66.07
N HIS A 691 28.06 -23.24 -65.62
CA HIS A 691 28.59 -24.51 -65.09
C HIS A 691 28.20 -24.77 -63.62
N THR A 692 28.04 -23.74 -62.78
CA THR A 692 27.72 -23.90 -61.34
C THR A 692 26.22 -24.15 -61.08
N ALA A 693 25.35 -23.83 -62.03
CA ALA A 693 23.91 -24.07 -61.93
C ALA A 693 23.52 -25.54 -62.23
N GLN A 694 24.35 -26.30 -62.95
CA GLN A 694 24.09 -27.71 -63.26
C GLN A 694 24.43 -28.67 -62.10
N GLU A 695 25.41 -28.34 -61.24
CA GLU A 695 25.78 -29.20 -60.10
C GLU A 695 24.83 -29.10 -58.89
N ASN A 696 24.19 -27.95 -58.67
CA ASN A 696 23.29 -27.73 -57.52
C ASN A 696 21.86 -28.28 -57.69
N SER A 697 21.50 -28.76 -58.88
CA SER A 697 20.19 -29.39 -59.14
C SER A 697 20.11 -30.85 -58.67
N THR A 698 21.25 -31.49 -58.40
CA THR A 698 21.32 -32.92 -58.03
C THR A 698 21.29 -33.16 -56.51
N ILE A 699 21.51 -32.12 -55.68
CA ILE A 699 21.64 -32.26 -54.21
C ILE A 699 20.30 -32.01 -53.47
N LYS A 700 19.28 -31.42 -54.11
CA LYS A 700 18.01 -31.06 -53.44
C LYS A 700 16.95 -32.18 -53.35
N ASN A 701 17.20 -33.38 -53.85
CA ASN A 701 16.21 -34.48 -53.84
C ASN A 701 16.37 -35.53 -52.74
N ASN A 702 17.22 -35.35 -51.72
CA ASN A 702 17.49 -36.40 -50.72
C ASN A 702 17.29 -36.05 -49.24
N THR A 703 16.56 -34.98 -48.90
CA THR A 703 16.37 -34.62 -47.48
C THR A 703 14.93 -34.21 -47.17
N GLN A 704 14.01 -35.17 -47.27
CA GLN A 704 12.66 -35.02 -46.72
C GLN A 704 12.09 -36.36 -46.23
N VAL A 705 12.69 -36.94 -45.18
CA VAL A 705 12.02 -37.94 -44.32
C VAL A 705 12.63 -37.86 -42.91
N VAL A 706 11.77 -37.93 -41.87
CA VAL A 706 12.06 -38.14 -40.43
C VAL A 706 12.45 -36.82 -39.70
N GLN A 707 11.72 -36.28 -38.70
CA GLN A 707 11.37 -36.92 -37.43
C GLN A 707 10.33 -36.09 -36.62
N GLU A 708 9.26 -36.73 -36.18
CA GLU A 708 8.46 -36.37 -35.00
C GLU A 708 8.96 -37.18 -33.78
N VAL A 709 8.54 -36.72 -32.59
CA VAL A 709 8.39 -37.42 -31.29
C VAL A 709 9.28 -36.89 -30.16
N ALA A 710 8.57 -36.34 -29.16
CA ALA A 710 9.00 -35.89 -27.83
C ALA A 710 9.30 -37.10 -26.89
N PRO A 711 9.74 -36.89 -25.63
CA PRO A 711 8.94 -36.24 -24.58
C PRO A 711 9.54 -34.94 -24.04
#